data_AF-A0AA96FBM4-F1
#
_entry.id   AF-A0AA96FBM4-F1
#
_cell.length_a   1.000
_cell.length_b   1.000
_cell.length_c   1.000
_cell.angle_alpha   90.00
_cell.angle_beta   90.00
_cell.angle_gamma   90.00
#
_symmetry.space_group_name_H-M   'P 1'
#
loop_
_entity.id
_entity.type
_entity.pdbx_description
1 polymer ?
#
loop_
_entity_poly.entity_id
_entity_poly.type
_entity_poly.pdbx_seq_one_letter_code
_entity_poly.pdbx_strand_id
1 'polypeptide(L)'
;MNTRTIPMKGRIGLLAAASLLAAILVAVPAQAALPTLPWNPTDGVADTNATIQTVPDLSGNSKELGPKNGNVYKLQTINKTPLPVLDYTNPNAGTDFTQIRIDSATVNGDVWGYFAFTIESFTTGQSAWEFMSDPAPAGCDYSQPNSYLIAHCNPWANRRAGDFFIVADYQGNGVSLGYRVWQDAGGGALTLGPLTAIPADHGDGGVNTATGYVEMAVNLTQAVFGGAQRCTSIGNIIPSTLTGNSDNADYKDVVLADLTATTAISNCGSVTISKVLNSSHTYDDTYQYTLDRAGADMRYAADTSTGNPANDDTGYVVPGANGAAGTAVTETRLIAGTDYTLTELIGAGTDTVTSTELVSIICTPEDGSPIDLSTATYFPVDVGKTTACVITNKERAGTLTVHKDVQNDNGGSATYADVAFALVGHVGTYSWDPDAADLDNEDGVKSLTLPAGTYTAQESTVATGYTEDNSDCVDVVVPAGGTASCTIVNTDDPAALTVDKVVDNHAGGAAAAADFSVTLKDSTPATIGSQSFVNDDGTTLTGSTEFSPLNVGTYDVTEDGAVWVADHWQITKGGVVYYVTYSDCSAISLGLGGSGTCTVTNTAQPASPGATTAQSWVLHDSVTFTGVRSGAPNSPTQVTFGLYTDSACSGSPVGEETVDLTGNQAATATGVTITSLTPNDTFYWKVVRPADDYNNAVTYCNESTQIIADDSVN
;
A
#
# COMPACT_ATOMS: atom_id res chain seq x y z
N MET A 1 -63.62 45.29 45.21
CA MET A 1 -64.62 44.57 44.38
C MET A 1 -63.98 43.23 44.03
N ASN A 2 -64.44 42.04 44.42
CA ASN A 2 -65.63 41.60 45.14
C ASN A 2 -65.21 40.59 46.22
N THR A 3 -65.55 40.94 47.46
CA THR A 3 -65.95 40.04 48.54
C THR A 3 -66.97 39.00 48.09
N ARG A 4 -66.82 37.74 48.52
CA ARG A 4 -67.99 36.91 48.87
C ARG A 4 -67.69 35.98 50.04
N THR A 5 -68.53 36.16 51.04
CA THR A 5 -68.54 35.60 52.39
C THR A 5 -69.84 34.78 52.56
N ILE A 6 -69.80 33.80 53.49
CA ILE A 6 -70.92 33.24 54.31
C ILE A 6 -71.81 32.17 53.61
N PRO A 7 -72.41 31.13 54.30
CA PRO A 7 -72.54 30.88 55.76
C PRO A 7 -72.18 29.48 56.30
N MET A 8 -71.97 29.44 57.62
CA MET A 8 -72.22 28.31 58.53
C MET A 8 -73.73 28.08 58.77
N LYS A 9 -74.14 26.80 58.86
CA LYS A 9 -75.21 26.20 59.71
C LYS A 9 -75.17 24.69 59.41
N GLY A 10 -74.71 23.80 60.28
CA GLY A 10 -75.32 23.45 61.56
C GLY A 10 -76.32 22.31 61.37
N ARG A 11 -75.86 21.05 61.44
CA ARG A 11 -76.72 19.88 61.74
C ARG A 11 -76.00 18.89 62.63
N ILE A 12 -76.65 18.66 63.77
CA ILE A 12 -76.38 17.71 64.83
C ILE A 12 -76.60 16.29 64.29
N GLY A 13 -75.66 15.40 64.58
CA GLY A 13 -75.79 13.95 64.42
C GLY A 13 -74.98 13.24 65.49
N LEU A 14 -75.65 12.86 66.59
CA LEU A 14 -75.17 11.89 67.57
C LEU A 14 -74.73 10.62 66.84
N LEU A 15 -73.58 10.03 67.18
CA LEU A 15 -73.47 8.59 67.43
C LEU A 15 -72.12 8.19 68.05
N ALA A 16 -72.25 7.46 69.16
CA ALA A 16 -71.32 6.50 69.76
C ALA A 16 -69.96 6.99 70.27
N ALA A 17 -69.89 7.14 71.59
CA ALA A 17 -68.64 7.13 72.35
C ALA A 17 -67.96 5.75 72.25
N ALA A 18 -66.77 5.73 71.67
CA ALA A 18 -65.78 4.68 71.90
C ALA A 18 -64.56 5.35 72.55
N SER A 19 -64.35 5.02 73.81
CA SER A 19 -63.22 5.44 74.64
C SER A 19 -61.91 4.89 74.04
N LEU A 20 -61.13 5.75 73.39
CA LEU A 20 -59.75 5.46 73.05
C LEU A 20 -58.85 6.43 73.81
N LEU A 21 -58.11 5.91 74.78
CA LEU A 21 -57.04 6.61 75.48
C LEU A 21 -55.97 6.97 74.43
N ALA A 22 -56.01 8.19 73.90
CA ALA A 22 -54.94 8.71 73.07
C ALA A 22 -53.77 9.09 73.98
N ALA A 23 -52.88 8.12 74.23
CA ALA A 23 -51.54 8.43 74.66
C ALA A 23 -50.88 9.24 73.53
N ILE A 24 -50.68 10.54 73.75
CA ILE A 24 -49.84 11.36 72.89
C ILE A 24 -48.41 10.85 73.08
N LEU A 25 -48.03 9.84 72.29
CA LEU A 25 -46.62 9.56 72.03
C LEU A 25 -46.12 10.77 71.24
N VAL A 26 -45.36 11.63 71.90
CA VAL A 26 -44.46 12.54 71.20
C VAL A 26 -43.50 11.62 70.45
N ALA A 27 -43.68 11.52 69.13
CA ALA A 27 -42.69 10.88 68.28
C ALA A 27 -41.42 11.71 68.39
N VAL A 28 -40.49 11.25 69.23
CA VAL A 28 -39.11 11.70 69.16
C VAL A 28 -38.66 11.37 67.74
N PRO A 29 -38.16 12.33 66.93
CA PRO A 29 -37.64 11.99 65.62
C PRO A 29 -36.56 10.92 65.83
N ALA A 30 -36.70 9.79 65.13
CA ALA A 30 -35.65 8.77 65.14
C ALA A 30 -34.37 9.46 64.66
N GLN A 31 -33.37 9.52 65.53
CA GLN A 31 -32.02 9.97 65.18
C GLN A 31 -31.59 9.12 63.98
N ALA A 32 -31.24 9.75 62.85
CA ALA A 32 -30.69 9.02 61.72
C ALA A 32 -29.40 8.33 62.19
N ALA A 33 -29.40 7.00 62.21
CA ALA A 33 -28.20 6.24 62.54
C ALA A 33 -27.17 6.45 61.43
N LEU A 34 -25.89 6.48 61.80
CA LEU A 34 -24.79 6.46 60.84
C LEU A 34 -24.96 5.26 59.88
N PRO A 35 -24.49 5.38 58.61
CA PRO A 35 -24.41 4.22 57.74
C PRO A 35 -23.49 3.16 58.34
N THR A 36 -23.59 1.91 57.87
CA THR A 36 -22.63 0.88 58.25
C THR A 36 -21.24 1.29 57.75
N LEU A 37 -20.36 1.64 58.69
CA LEU A 37 -18.97 1.98 58.40
C LEU A 37 -18.09 0.73 58.45
N PRO A 38 -16.90 0.74 57.81
CA PRO A 38 -15.91 -0.32 57.96
C PRO A 38 -15.35 -0.44 59.38
N TRP A 39 -15.57 0.58 60.21
CA TRP A 39 -15.10 0.68 61.59
C TRP A 39 -16.28 0.86 62.56
N ASN A 40 -16.08 0.52 63.83
CA ASN A 40 -17.05 0.83 64.89
C ASN A 40 -16.54 1.96 65.80
N PRO A 41 -16.78 3.25 65.45
CA PRO A 41 -16.16 4.38 66.15
C PRO A 41 -16.76 4.66 67.54
N THR A 42 -17.61 3.79 68.10
CA THR A 42 -18.42 4.10 69.30
C THR A 42 -18.10 3.21 70.50
N ASP A 43 -17.37 2.11 70.32
CA ASP A 43 -17.16 1.14 71.40
C ASP A 43 -15.93 1.43 72.27
N GLY A 44 -15.07 2.36 71.85
CA GLY A 44 -13.83 2.68 72.56
C GLY A 44 -12.83 1.53 72.47
N VAL A 45 -12.93 0.69 71.45
CA VAL A 45 -12.07 -0.48 71.24
C VAL A 45 -11.36 -0.32 69.91
N ALA A 46 -10.05 -0.54 69.94
CA ALA A 46 -9.25 -0.39 68.74
C ALA A 46 -9.70 -1.35 67.64
N ASP A 47 -10.13 -0.76 66.51
CA ASP A 47 -10.54 -1.51 65.34
C ASP A 47 -9.36 -2.31 64.74
N THR A 48 -9.69 -3.41 64.07
CA THR A 48 -8.75 -4.41 63.54
C THR A 48 -8.69 -4.42 62.01
N ASN A 49 -9.38 -3.50 61.33
CA ASN A 49 -9.34 -3.38 59.89
C ASN A 49 -7.88 -3.18 59.39
N ALA A 50 -7.49 -3.98 58.40
CA ALA A 50 -6.12 -4.06 57.89
C ALA A 50 -5.66 -2.78 57.16
N THR A 51 -6.60 -1.93 56.73
CA THR A 51 -6.32 -0.65 56.08
C THR A 51 -5.89 0.46 57.04
N ILE A 52 -6.11 0.28 58.36
CA ILE A 52 -5.78 1.27 59.37
C ILE A 52 -4.27 1.42 59.49
N GLN A 53 -3.77 2.61 59.17
CA GLN A 53 -2.39 2.99 59.46
C GLN A 53 -2.25 3.25 60.96
N THR A 54 -1.33 2.55 61.62
CA THR A 54 -1.02 2.73 63.04
C THR A 54 0.39 3.29 63.19
N VAL A 55 0.52 4.43 63.87
CA VAL A 55 1.82 5.07 64.13
C VAL A 55 2.07 5.10 65.63
N PRO A 56 3.13 4.45 66.13
CA PRO A 56 3.52 4.57 67.53
C PRO A 56 4.12 5.96 67.79
N ASP A 57 3.94 6.44 69.00
CA ASP A 57 4.58 7.65 69.47
C ASP A 57 5.41 7.36 70.73
N LEU A 58 6.38 8.22 71.03
CA LEU A 58 7.15 8.10 72.27
C LEU A 58 6.23 8.41 73.45
N SER A 59 6.60 7.98 74.66
CA SER A 59 5.78 8.24 75.84
C SER A 59 6.60 8.34 77.11
N GLY A 60 6.00 8.92 78.14
CA GLY A 60 6.57 9.04 79.48
C GLY A 60 7.58 10.18 79.60
N ASN A 61 8.64 10.02 80.39
CA ASN A 61 9.63 11.09 80.61
C ASN A 61 10.65 11.26 79.46
N SER A 62 10.40 10.64 78.31
CA SER A 62 11.27 10.76 77.14
C SER A 62 10.93 12.05 76.40
N LYS A 63 11.94 12.83 76.04
CA LYS A 63 11.66 14.00 75.19
C LYS A 63 11.41 13.56 73.76
N GLU A 64 10.36 14.09 73.18
CA GLU A 64 9.92 13.82 71.82
C GLU A 64 9.92 15.06 70.94
N LEU A 65 9.87 14.86 69.63
CA LEU A 65 10.01 15.95 68.67
C LEU A 65 8.67 16.68 68.55
N GLY A 66 8.64 17.95 68.94
CA GLY A 66 7.42 18.76 68.88
C GLY A 66 7.71 20.23 68.62
N PRO A 67 6.67 21.06 68.47
CA PRO A 67 6.83 22.49 68.32
C PRO A 67 7.40 23.10 69.60
N LYS A 68 8.31 24.08 69.43
CA LYS A 68 8.86 24.83 70.55
C LYS A 68 7.77 25.49 71.40
N ASN A 69 8.05 25.69 72.68
CA ASN A 69 7.16 26.47 73.54
C ASN A 69 7.41 27.97 73.36
N GLY A 70 6.36 28.76 73.14
CA GLY A 70 6.44 30.22 73.01
C GLY A 70 5.34 30.82 72.16
N ASN A 71 5.17 32.14 72.23
CA ASN A 71 4.05 32.84 71.59
C ASN A 71 4.00 32.71 70.07
N VAL A 72 5.16 32.56 69.41
CA VAL A 72 5.28 32.41 67.94
C VAL A 72 5.07 30.96 67.47
N TYR A 73 4.96 30.01 68.39
CA TYR A 73 4.73 28.59 68.09
C TYR A 73 3.30 28.16 68.42
N LYS A 74 2.42 29.13 68.72
CA LYS A 74 1.00 28.90 68.93
C LYS A 74 0.28 28.66 67.61
N LEU A 75 -0.87 28.01 67.69
CA LEU A 75 -1.70 27.61 66.55
C LEU A 75 -1.86 28.73 65.51
N GLN A 76 -2.18 29.96 65.92
CA GLN A 76 -2.38 31.11 65.03
C GLN A 76 -1.15 31.56 64.23
N THR A 77 0.08 31.33 64.72
CA THR A 77 1.29 31.98 64.18
C THR A 77 2.34 31.01 63.64
N ILE A 78 2.28 29.74 64.03
CA ILE A 78 3.33 28.76 63.80
C ILE A 78 3.70 28.56 62.31
N ASN A 79 2.73 28.67 61.40
CA ASN A 79 2.95 28.48 59.96
C ASN A 79 3.91 29.52 59.35
N LYS A 80 4.02 30.71 59.95
CA LYS A 80 4.92 31.78 59.45
C LYS A 80 6.23 31.86 60.22
N THR A 81 6.42 30.99 61.22
CA THR A 81 7.58 31.07 62.10
C THR A 81 8.84 30.57 61.38
N PRO A 82 9.93 31.35 61.38
CA PRO A 82 11.20 30.91 60.82
C PRO A 82 11.75 29.68 61.54
N LEU A 83 12.47 28.84 60.80
CA LEU A 83 13.19 27.70 61.37
C LEU A 83 14.27 28.15 62.38
N PRO A 84 14.54 27.36 63.44
CA PRO A 84 13.92 26.08 63.79
C PRO A 84 12.59 26.26 64.55
N VAL A 85 11.55 25.53 64.11
CA VAL A 85 10.22 25.51 64.74
C VAL A 85 10.05 24.34 65.70
N LEU A 86 10.73 23.22 65.41
CA LEU A 86 10.70 22.01 66.22
C LEU A 86 11.85 21.99 67.23
N ASP A 87 11.66 21.26 68.34
CA ASP A 87 12.66 20.93 69.35
C ASP A 87 12.22 19.69 70.13
N TYR A 88 13.07 19.20 71.04
CA TYR A 88 12.72 18.15 71.97
C TYR A 88 11.83 18.69 73.10
N THR A 89 10.54 18.42 73.03
CA THR A 89 9.52 18.74 74.04
C THR A 89 9.28 17.55 74.97
N ASN A 90 8.69 17.82 76.14
CA ASN A 90 8.24 16.77 77.05
C ASN A 90 6.77 17.07 77.39
N PRO A 91 5.84 16.58 76.57
CA PRO A 91 4.41 16.60 76.85
C PRO A 91 4.10 16.04 78.23
N ASN A 92 2.94 16.43 78.76
CA ASN A 92 2.47 15.84 80.02
C ASN A 92 1.66 14.59 79.68
N ALA A 93 1.66 13.60 80.57
CA ALA A 93 0.96 12.34 80.38
C ALA A 93 -0.54 12.47 80.01
N GLY A 94 -1.19 13.58 80.36
CA GLY A 94 -2.59 13.86 80.01
C GLY A 94 -2.83 14.31 78.58
N THR A 95 -1.76 14.66 77.85
CA THR A 95 -1.79 15.15 76.47
C THR A 95 -0.77 14.45 75.57
N ASP A 96 0.01 13.52 76.12
CA ASP A 96 1.05 12.73 75.47
C ASP A 96 0.39 11.54 74.75
N PHE A 97 0.46 11.54 73.41
CA PHE A 97 0.04 10.43 72.59
C PHE A 97 1.06 9.30 72.72
N THR A 98 0.56 8.08 72.84
CA THR A 98 1.41 6.87 72.78
C THR A 98 1.28 6.14 71.45
N GLN A 99 0.19 6.43 70.73
CA GLN A 99 -0.15 5.84 69.46
C GLN A 99 -1.26 6.66 68.80
N ILE A 100 -1.20 6.79 67.48
CA ILE A 100 -2.29 7.26 66.65
C ILE A 100 -2.66 6.21 65.60
N ARG A 101 -3.88 6.31 65.08
CA ARG A 101 -4.42 5.47 64.03
C ARG A 101 -5.26 6.31 63.08
N ILE A 102 -5.14 6.04 61.79
CA ILE A 102 -5.90 6.74 60.75
C ILE A 102 -6.29 5.78 59.63
N ASP A 103 -7.49 5.99 59.09
CA ASP A 103 -7.98 5.29 57.91
C ASP A 103 -9.01 6.16 57.18
N SER A 104 -9.37 5.77 55.95
CA SER A 104 -10.40 6.43 55.16
C SER A 104 -11.14 5.44 54.29
N ALA A 105 -12.42 5.70 54.04
CA ALA A 105 -13.25 4.86 53.19
C ALA A 105 -14.29 5.69 52.45
N THR A 106 -14.72 5.21 51.29
CA THR A 106 -15.88 5.76 50.59
C THR A 106 -17.10 4.92 50.94
N VAL A 107 -18.11 5.53 51.56
CA VAL A 107 -19.36 4.87 51.97
C VAL A 107 -20.53 5.69 51.46
N ASN A 108 -21.38 5.08 50.64
CA ASN A 108 -22.53 5.74 49.98
C ASN A 108 -22.13 6.99 49.15
N GLY A 109 -20.93 7.00 48.58
CA GLY A 109 -20.40 8.11 47.79
C GLY A 109 -19.77 9.24 48.63
N ASP A 110 -19.90 9.20 49.95
CA ASP A 110 -19.23 10.13 50.85
C ASP A 110 -17.86 9.58 51.28
N VAL A 111 -16.88 10.47 51.37
CA VAL A 111 -15.57 10.24 51.99
C VAL A 111 -15.70 10.31 53.51
N TRP A 112 -15.38 9.21 54.17
CA TRP A 112 -15.30 9.08 55.62
C TRP A 112 -13.84 8.96 56.06
N GLY A 113 -13.48 9.68 57.12
CA GLY A 113 -12.20 9.55 57.80
C GLY A 113 -12.39 8.92 59.18
N TYR A 114 -11.52 7.97 59.52
CA TYR A 114 -11.41 7.36 60.84
C TYR A 114 -10.11 7.81 61.49
N PHE A 115 -10.21 8.29 62.72
CA PHE A 115 -9.08 8.79 63.49
C PHE A 115 -9.16 8.26 64.90
N ALA A 116 -8.06 7.74 65.42
CA ALA A 116 -8.00 7.28 66.79
C ALA A 116 -6.61 7.52 67.38
N PHE A 117 -6.53 7.55 68.70
CA PHE A 117 -5.30 7.75 69.44
C PHE A 117 -5.41 7.22 70.85
N THR A 118 -4.26 6.97 71.48
CA THR A 118 -4.16 6.54 72.87
C THR A 118 -3.33 7.57 73.64
N ILE A 119 -3.87 8.10 74.74
CA ILE A 119 -3.17 9.04 75.62
C ILE A 119 -2.54 8.27 76.80
N GLU A 120 -1.31 8.63 77.19
CA GLU A 120 -0.54 7.94 78.24
C GLU A 120 -1.32 7.84 79.57
N SER A 121 -1.90 8.94 80.03
CA SER A 121 -2.73 8.99 81.24
C SER A 121 -4.03 9.72 80.95
N PHE A 122 -5.12 8.97 80.81
CA PHE A 122 -6.40 9.53 80.42
C PHE A 122 -6.84 10.67 81.36
N THR A 123 -7.05 11.84 80.78
CA THR A 123 -7.67 13.00 81.42
C THR A 123 -8.67 13.63 80.45
N THR A 124 -9.46 14.58 80.92
CA THR A 124 -10.26 15.41 80.01
C THR A 124 -9.34 16.28 79.16
N GLY A 125 -9.53 16.27 77.85
CA GLY A 125 -8.63 16.97 76.94
C GLY A 125 -9.22 17.15 75.55
N GLN A 126 -8.39 17.70 74.66
CA GLN A 126 -8.77 17.97 73.28
C GLN A 126 -7.65 17.51 72.34
N SER A 127 -8.03 16.73 71.32
CA SER A 127 -7.19 16.49 70.16
C SER A 127 -7.66 17.34 68.99
N ALA A 128 -6.71 17.69 68.14
CA ALA A 128 -6.94 18.44 66.93
C ALA A 128 -6.08 17.85 65.82
N TRP A 129 -6.73 17.30 64.82
CA TRP A 129 -6.10 16.74 63.63
C TRP A 129 -6.19 17.77 62.53
N GLU A 130 -5.06 18.35 62.14
CA GLU A 130 -5.00 19.37 61.08
C GLU A 130 -4.87 18.68 59.73
N PHE A 131 -5.73 19.02 58.78
CA PHE A 131 -5.74 18.52 57.40
C PHE A 131 -5.41 19.69 56.48
N MET A 132 -4.26 19.57 55.82
CA MET A 132 -3.76 20.57 54.88
C MET A 132 -3.86 20.01 53.47
N SER A 133 -4.36 20.84 52.56
CA SER A 133 -4.54 20.44 51.17
C SER A 133 -3.20 20.28 50.44
N ASP A 134 -2.23 21.16 50.77
CA ASP A 134 -0.89 21.10 50.20
C ASP A 134 -0.03 20.07 50.95
N PRO A 135 0.92 19.40 50.27
CA PRO A 135 1.82 18.46 50.91
C PRO A 135 2.66 19.11 51.99
N ALA A 136 3.23 18.29 52.89
CA ALA A 136 4.21 18.77 53.84
C ALA A 136 5.33 19.52 53.10
N PRO A 137 5.86 20.64 53.64
CA PRO A 137 6.93 21.38 52.96
C PRO A 137 8.11 20.48 52.64
N ALA A 138 8.84 20.73 51.55
CA ALA A 138 9.92 19.84 51.08
C ALA A 138 11.01 19.53 52.14
N GLY A 139 11.22 20.41 53.12
CA GLY A 139 12.13 20.19 54.25
C GLY A 139 11.60 19.27 55.36
N CYS A 140 10.33 18.85 55.28
CA CYS A 140 9.60 18.02 56.24
C CYS A 140 9.46 16.56 55.76
N ASP A 141 10.56 15.95 55.35
CA ASP A 141 10.62 14.49 55.15
C ASP A 141 10.69 13.80 56.52
N TYR A 142 9.55 13.33 57.03
CA TYR A 142 9.42 12.71 58.35
C TYR A 142 10.18 11.38 58.49
N SER A 143 10.75 10.83 57.42
CA SER A 143 11.65 9.67 57.50
C SER A 143 13.07 10.04 57.97
N GLN A 144 13.40 11.35 57.96
CA GLN A 144 14.72 11.84 58.35
C GLN A 144 14.90 11.86 59.87
N PRO A 145 16.16 11.83 60.38
CA PRO A 145 16.43 11.96 61.81
C PRO A 145 15.91 13.28 62.39
N ASN A 146 15.52 13.29 63.67
CA ASN A 146 15.00 14.48 64.36
C ASN A 146 15.90 15.72 64.22
N SER A 147 17.23 15.55 64.19
CA SER A 147 18.17 16.66 63.99
C SER A 147 18.01 17.36 62.63
N TYR A 148 17.67 16.61 61.58
CA TYR A 148 17.35 17.16 60.26
C TYR A 148 16.04 17.92 60.29
N LEU A 149 14.99 17.32 60.87
CA LEU A 149 13.66 17.92 60.97
C LEU A 149 13.71 19.24 61.76
N ILE A 150 14.43 19.28 62.88
CA ILE A 150 14.63 20.53 63.65
C ILE A 150 15.24 21.64 62.78
N ALA A 151 16.20 21.31 61.92
CA ALA A 151 16.92 22.29 61.10
C ALA A 151 16.14 22.75 59.85
N HIS A 152 15.27 21.90 59.28
CA HIS A 152 14.70 22.11 57.94
C HIS A 152 13.18 22.13 57.88
N CYS A 153 12.48 21.69 58.93
CA CYS A 153 11.04 21.45 58.88
C CYS A 153 10.23 22.44 59.73
N ASN A 154 9.27 23.10 59.07
CA ASN A 154 8.10 23.69 59.70
C ASN A 154 6.87 22.99 59.09
N PRO A 155 6.29 21.98 59.76
CA PRO A 155 5.16 21.20 59.22
C PRO A 155 3.98 22.04 58.75
N TRP A 156 3.79 23.21 59.37
CA TRP A 156 2.65 24.09 59.13
C TRP A 156 2.88 25.12 58.03
N ALA A 157 4.07 25.20 57.41
CA ALA A 157 4.42 26.32 56.53
C ALA A 157 3.52 26.46 55.29
N ASN A 158 2.98 25.34 54.78
CA ASN A 158 2.09 25.32 53.62
C ASN A 158 0.61 25.54 53.97
N ARG A 159 0.28 25.87 55.22
CA ARG A 159 -1.10 26.11 55.66
C ARG A 159 -1.73 27.24 54.86
N ARG A 160 -2.97 27.05 54.41
CA ARG A 160 -3.75 28.04 53.63
C ARG A 160 -5.21 28.09 54.06
N ALA A 161 -5.93 29.07 53.51
CA ALA A 161 -7.37 29.15 53.70
C ALA A 161 -8.07 27.94 53.06
N GLY A 162 -9.03 27.36 53.78
CA GLY A 162 -9.72 26.12 53.41
C GLY A 162 -9.17 24.86 54.09
N ASP A 163 -7.92 24.89 54.57
CA ASP A 163 -7.41 23.82 55.44
C ASP A 163 -8.20 23.80 56.76
N PHE A 164 -8.27 22.66 57.44
CA PHE A 164 -9.19 22.51 58.57
C PHE A 164 -8.66 21.60 59.67
N PHE A 165 -9.26 21.70 60.84
CA PHE A 165 -9.09 20.77 61.94
C PHE A 165 -10.33 19.92 62.12
N ILE A 166 -10.15 18.63 62.37
CA ILE A 166 -11.13 17.83 63.12
C ILE A 166 -10.71 17.88 64.59
N VAL A 167 -11.67 18.22 65.45
CA VAL A 167 -11.46 18.42 66.88
C VAL A 167 -12.31 17.40 67.63
N ALA A 168 -11.68 16.64 68.52
CA ALA A 168 -12.37 15.78 69.46
C ALA A 168 -12.13 16.29 70.88
N ASP A 169 -13.21 16.71 71.54
CA ASP A 169 -13.25 17.05 72.95
C ASP A 169 -13.74 15.82 73.73
N TYR A 170 -12.84 15.17 74.45
CA TYR A 170 -13.12 13.92 75.18
C TYR A 170 -13.22 14.21 76.67
N GLN A 171 -14.40 13.94 77.25
CA GLN A 171 -14.70 14.18 78.65
C GLN A 171 -15.47 12.99 79.24
N GLY A 172 -14.93 12.38 80.30
CA GLY A 172 -15.54 11.18 80.88
C GLY A 172 -15.69 10.07 79.83
N ASN A 173 -16.91 9.59 79.60
CA ASN A 173 -17.21 8.50 78.66
C ASN A 173 -17.71 8.98 77.29
N GLY A 174 -17.59 10.27 76.96
CA GLY A 174 -18.10 10.83 75.71
C GLY A 174 -17.06 11.59 74.92
N VAL A 175 -17.24 11.60 73.60
CA VAL A 175 -16.47 12.41 72.64
C VAL A 175 -17.42 13.37 71.96
N SER A 176 -17.12 14.66 72.03
CA SER A 176 -17.81 15.69 71.24
C SER A 176 -16.95 16.06 70.05
N LEU A 177 -17.50 15.89 68.85
CA LEU A 177 -16.82 16.15 67.60
C LEU A 177 -17.16 17.53 67.06
N GLY A 178 -16.15 18.20 66.51
CA GLY A 178 -16.32 19.45 65.81
C GLY A 178 -15.23 19.66 64.78
N TYR A 179 -15.37 20.69 63.96
CA TYR A 179 -14.33 21.10 63.03
C TYR A 179 -14.15 22.61 63.00
N ARG A 180 -12.99 23.05 62.53
CA ARG A 180 -12.64 24.47 62.35
C ARG A 180 -11.93 24.63 61.02
N VAL A 181 -12.22 25.69 60.28
CA VAL A 181 -11.63 25.93 58.94
C VAL A 181 -10.80 27.21 58.96
N TRP A 182 -9.60 27.17 58.40
CA TRP A 182 -8.76 28.33 58.19
C TRP A 182 -9.38 29.25 57.12
N GLN A 183 -9.46 30.54 57.42
CA GLN A 183 -10.03 31.55 56.54
C GLN A 183 -8.96 32.56 56.15
N ASP A 184 -9.07 33.08 54.93
CA ASP A 184 -8.22 34.20 54.49
C ASP A 184 -8.69 35.48 55.17
N ALA A 185 -7.81 36.07 55.97
CA ALA A 185 -8.04 37.34 56.65
C ALA A 185 -7.57 38.55 55.82
N GLY A 186 -7.10 38.32 54.59
CA GLY A 186 -6.55 39.32 53.68
C GLY A 186 -5.04 39.51 53.86
N GLY A 187 -4.35 39.89 52.77
CA GLY A 187 -2.90 40.13 52.78
C GLY A 187 -2.05 38.87 53.10
N GLY A 188 -2.60 37.68 52.86
CA GLY A 188 -1.96 36.39 53.15
C GLY A 188 -1.94 36.02 54.64
N ALA A 189 -2.73 36.68 55.48
CA ALA A 189 -2.96 36.28 56.88
C ALA A 189 -4.08 35.23 56.96
N LEU A 190 -3.94 34.28 57.87
CA LEU A 190 -4.95 33.25 58.12
C LEU A 190 -5.57 33.44 59.50
N THR A 191 -6.85 33.17 59.65
CA THR A 191 -7.55 33.13 60.94
C THR A 191 -8.35 31.85 61.03
N LEU A 192 -8.35 31.21 62.20
CA LEU A 192 -9.09 29.96 62.37
C LEU A 192 -10.56 30.25 62.70
N GLY A 193 -11.49 29.76 61.88
CA GLY A 193 -12.93 29.95 62.07
C GLY A 193 -13.45 29.35 63.39
N PRO A 194 -14.70 29.65 63.79
CA PRO A 194 -15.28 29.12 65.03
C PRO A 194 -15.40 27.58 65.00
N LEU A 195 -15.42 26.96 66.19
CA LEU A 195 -15.73 25.53 66.32
C LEU A 195 -17.17 25.25 65.90
N THR A 196 -17.32 24.45 64.86
CA THR A 196 -18.61 23.98 64.36
C THR A 196 -18.82 22.54 64.81
N ALA A 197 -19.94 22.23 65.45
CA ALA A 197 -20.24 20.88 65.91
C ALA A 197 -20.50 19.94 64.71
N ILE A 198 -19.97 18.72 64.77
CA ILE A 198 -20.30 17.65 63.83
C ILE A 198 -21.52 16.92 64.41
N PRO A 199 -22.67 16.89 63.71
CA PRO A 199 -23.87 16.22 64.19
C PRO A 199 -23.73 14.69 64.11
N ALA A 200 -24.53 13.98 64.90
CA ALA A 200 -24.43 12.52 65.07
C ALA A 200 -24.71 11.70 63.79
N ASP A 201 -25.30 12.31 62.77
CA ASP A 201 -25.53 11.72 61.44
C ASP A 201 -24.32 11.91 60.49
N HIS A 202 -23.36 12.76 60.85
CA HIS A 202 -22.13 13.02 60.09
C HIS A 202 -20.86 12.62 60.84
N GLY A 203 -20.95 12.14 62.07
CA GLY A 203 -19.82 11.58 62.78
C GLY A 203 -20.17 11.15 64.19
N ASP A 204 -19.41 10.20 64.70
CA ASP A 204 -19.56 9.69 66.06
C ASP A 204 -18.19 9.25 66.60
N GLY A 205 -18.08 9.13 67.92
CA GLY A 205 -16.81 8.86 68.60
C GLY A 205 -16.97 8.19 69.95
N GLY A 206 -15.96 7.42 70.30
CA GLY A 206 -15.91 6.56 71.47
C GLY A 206 -14.67 6.83 72.30
N VAL A 207 -14.77 6.61 73.61
CA VAL A 207 -13.64 6.73 74.52
C VAL A 207 -13.65 5.60 75.53
N ASN A 208 -12.47 5.02 75.75
CA ASN A 208 -12.20 4.06 76.79
C ASN A 208 -11.26 4.68 77.81
N THR A 209 -11.85 5.17 78.91
CA THR A 209 -11.10 5.87 79.97
C THR A 209 -10.12 4.97 80.72
N ALA A 210 -10.25 3.64 80.62
CA ALA A 210 -9.35 2.70 81.27
C ALA A 210 -8.03 2.53 80.50
N THR A 211 -8.08 2.65 79.18
CA THR A 211 -6.90 2.53 78.30
C THR A 211 -6.40 3.87 77.77
N GLY A 212 -7.20 4.93 77.88
CA GLY A 212 -6.91 6.22 77.26
C GLY A 212 -7.15 6.24 75.75
N TYR A 213 -7.81 5.21 75.21
CA TYR A 213 -8.13 5.11 73.79
C TYR A 213 -9.33 5.98 73.44
N VAL A 214 -9.17 6.80 72.40
CA VAL A 214 -10.21 7.65 71.82
C VAL A 214 -10.25 7.36 70.32
N GLU A 215 -11.45 7.24 69.77
CA GLU A 215 -11.67 7.04 68.36
C GLU A 215 -12.83 7.89 67.84
N MET A 216 -12.84 8.14 66.54
CA MET A 216 -13.91 8.86 65.87
C MET A 216 -13.96 8.47 64.39
N ALA A 217 -15.16 8.51 63.83
CA ALA A 217 -15.36 8.53 62.38
C ALA A 217 -16.14 9.78 61.99
N VAL A 218 -15.70 10.45 60.94
CA VAL A 218 -16.30 11.69 60.43
C VAL A 218 -16.58 11.57 58.94
N ASN A 219 -17.80 11.89 58.53
CA ASN A 219 -18.16 12.12 57.14
C ASN A 219 -17.57 13.46 56.69
N LEU A 220 -16.35 13.43 56.16
CA LEU A 220 -15.64 14.64 55.73
C LEU A 220 -16.40 15.35 54.61
N THR A 221 -17.12 14.59 53.77
CA THR A 221 -17.89 15.13 52.65
C THR A 221 -19.02 16.03 53.11
N GLN A 222 -19.84 15.55 54.04
CA GLN A 222 -20.98 16.31 54.55
C GLN A 222 -20.55 17.33 55.62
N ALA A 223 -19.67 16.94 56.55
CA ALA A 223 -19.30 17.78 57.68
C ALA A 223 -18.41 18.96 57.29
N VAL A 224 -17.40 18.72 56.46
CA VAL A 224 -16.34 19.71 56.19
C VAL A 224 -16.43 20.26 54.76
N PHE A 225 -16.64 19.39 53.77
CA PHE A 225 -16.71 19.80 52.36
C PHE A 225 -18.09 20.38 51.98
N GLY A 226 -19.01 20.51 52.93
CA GLY A 226 -20.32 21.13 52.76
C GLY A 226 -21.20 20.41 51.72
N GLY A 227 -21.11 19.08 51.66
CA GLY A 227 -21.82 18.26 50.67
C GLY A 227 -21.15 18.19 49.29
N ALA A 228 -19.82 18.43 49.26
CA ALA A 228 -18.95 18.46 48.08
C ALA A 228 -19.32 19.52 47.02
N GLN A 229 -18.73 20.71 47.16
CA GLN A 229 -18.81 21.78 46.16
C GLN A 229 -17.48 22.00 45.41
N ARG A 230 -16.42 21.27 45.79
CA ARG A 230 -15.07 21.36 45.21
C ARG A 230 -14.31 20.04 45.39
N CYS A 231 -13.38 19.78 44.49
CA CYS A 231 -12.36 18.76 44.63
C CYS A 231 -11.33 19.18 45.69
N THR A 232 -11.14 18.31 46.67
CA THR A 232 -10.21 18.44 47.79
C THR A 232 -9.44 17.15 47.95
N SER A 233 -8.12 17.26 47.95
CA SER A 233 -7.20 16.18 48.31
C SER A 233 -6.31 16.69 49.44
N ILE A 234 -6.09 15.84 50.45
CA ILE A 234 -5.27 16.17 51.60
C ILE A 234 -3.83 15.74 51.33
N GLY A 235 -2.90 16.69 51.41
CA GLY A 235 -1.46 16.47 51.20
C GLY A 235 -0.66 16.34 52.49
N ASN A 236 -1.18 16.82 53.63
CA ASN A 236 -0.51 16.68 54.92
C ASN A 236 -1.53 16.60 56.06
N ILE A 237 -1.25 15.75 57.05
CA ILE A 237 -2.10 15.55 58.22
C ILE A 237 -1.21 15.66 59.46
N ILE A 238 -1.59 16.53 60.40
CA ILE A 238 -0.84 16.77 61.64
C ILE A 238 -1.75 16.48 62.84
N PRO A 239 -1.69 15.26 63.41
CA PRO A 239 -2.36 14.92 64.65
C PRO A 239 -1.71 15.64 65.83
N SER A 240 -2.53 16.23 66.70
CA SER A 240 -2.01 16.94 67.86
C SER A 240 -2.96 16.94 69.05
N THR A 241 -2.44 17.22 70.24
CA THR A 241 -3.22 17.66 71.39
C THR A 241 -3.03 19.15 71.62
N LEU A 242 -4.10 19.83 72.06
CA LEU A 242 -4.10 21.27 72.28
C LEU A 242 -4.47 21.62 73.73
N THR A 243 -4.04 22.79 74.20
CA THR A 243 -4.52 23.36 75.47
C THR A 243 -5.99 23.77 75.49
N GLY A 244 -6.66 23.77 74.33
CA GLY A 244 -8.06 24.17 74.17
C GLY A 244 -8.37 24.69 72.77
N ASN A 245 -9.60 25.16 72.55
CA ASN A 245 -10.13 25.53 71.23
C ASN A 245 -9.88 27.00 70.81
N SER A 246 -8.91 27.67 71.42
CA SER A 246 -8.58 29.06 71.09
C SER A 246 -7.53 29.14 69.97
N ASP A 247 -7.54 30.21 69.17
CA ASP A 247 -6.49 30.46 68.16
C ASP A 247 -5.10 30.60 68.79
N ASN A 248 -5.06 30.97 70.08
CA ASN A 248 -3.83 31.09 70.87
C ASN A 248 -3.48 29.80 71.64
N ALA A 249 -4.14 28.68 71.34
CA ALA A 249 -3.83 27.41 71.96
C ALA A 249 -2.39 26.98 71.64
N ASP A 250 -1.77 26.33 72.62
CA ASP A 250 -0.48 25.69 72.44
C ASP A 250 -0.71 24.27 71.92
N TYR A 251 0.08 23.86 70.94
CA TYR A 251 0.32 22.45 70.69
C TYR A 251 1.02 21.86 71.91
N LYS A 252 0.48 20.75 72.44
CA LYS A 252 1.07 20.04 73.57
C LYS A 252 1.87 18.85 73.11
N ASP A 253 1.27 18.08 72.22
CA ASP A 253 1.92 16.96 71.57
C ASP A 253 1.53 16.90 70.09
N VAL A 254 2.44 16.42 69.25
CA VAL A 254 2.30 16.38 67.79
C VAL A 254 3.00 15.15 67.26
N VAL A 255 2.26 14.31 66.53
CA VAL A 255 2.85 13.18 65.81
C VAL A 255 3.27 13.63 64.41
N LEU A 256 4.57 13.55 64.12
CA LEU A 256 5.11 13.88 62.80
C LEU A 256 5.42 12.60 62.02
N ALA A 257 4.47 12.18 61.19
CA ALA A 257 4.59 11.00 60.33
C ALA A 257 3.91 11.26 58.97
N ASP A 258 4.34 10.55 57.93
CA ASP A 258 3.65 10.58 56.65
C ASP A 258 2.38 9.71 56.71
N LEU A 259 1.25 10.37 56.92
CA LEU A 259 -0.06 9.74 57.01
C LEU A 259 -0.79 9.67 55.65
N THR A 260 -0.26 10.35 54.63
CA THR A 260 -0.92 10.50 53.33
C THR A 260 -0.50 9.45 52.31
N ALA A 261 0.66 8.81 52.51
CA ALA A 261 1.15 7.74 51.66
C ALA A 261 0.26 6.49 51.64
N THR A 262 -0.41 6.19 52.76
CA THR A 262 -1.29 5.00 52.90
C THR A 262 -2.76 5.34 53.06
N THR A 263 -3.09 6.54 53.53
CA THR A 263 -4.48 6.98 53.72
C THR A 263 -4.77 8.19 52.83
N ALA A 264 -5.17 7.91 51.58
CA ALA A 264 -5.50 8.95 50.61
C ALA A 264 -6.89 9.53 50.89
N ILE A 265 -6.94 10.63 51.63
CA ILE A 265 -8.18 11.39 51.83
C ILE A 265 -8.33 12.37 50.67
N SER A 266 -9.16 11.99 49.71
CA SER A 266 -9.55 12.81 48.56
C SER A 266 -11.04 12.66 48.34
N ASN A 267 -11.69 13.58 47.62
CA ASN A 267 -13.01 13.37 47.01
C ASN A 267 -12.96 13.47 45.47
N CYS A 268 -11.76 13.38 44.90
CA CYS A 268 -11.52 13.48 43.47
C CYS A 268 -10.73 12.28 42.96
N GLY A 269 -11.02 11.87 41.74
CA GLY A 269 -10.19 10.97 40.95
C GLY A 269 -9.57 11.67 39.75
N SER A 270 -8.93 10.87 38.91
CA SER A 270 -8.30 11.31 37.66
C SER A 270 -8.40 10.26 36.57
N VAL A 271 -8.30 10.70 35.32
CA VAL A 271 -8.18 9.83 34.15
C VAL A 271 -6.95 10.24 33.36
N THR A 272 -6.09 9.29 33.03
CA THR A 272 -4.98 9.49 32.09
C THR A 272 -5.32 8.87 30.76
N ILE A 273 -5.47 9.67 29.72
CA ILE A 273 -5.79 9.22 28.36
C ILE A 273 -4.52 9.26 27.50
N SER A 274 -4.18 8.12 26.90
CA SER A 274 -3.05 7.98 25.97
C SER A 274 -3.54 7.56 24.59
N LYS A 275 -2.92 8.09 23.55
CA LYS A 275 -3.16 7.69 22.17
C LYS A 275 -2.06 6.76 21.68
N VAL A 276 -2.45 5.66 21.05
CA VAL A 276 -1.55 4.72 20.38
C VAL A 276 -1.98 4.57 18.92
N LEU A 277 -1.00 4.50 18.03
CA LEU A 277 -1.17 4.17 16.63
C LEU A 277 -0.38 2.88 16.34
N ASN A 278 -1.08 1.82 15.94
CA ASN A 278 -0.51 0.53 15.55
C ASN A 278 0.04 0.60 14.12
N SER A 279 1.00 1.49 13.91
CA SER A 279 1.66 1.73 12.63
C SER A 279 3.05 2.33 12.85
N SER A 280 3.96 2.09 11.92
CA SER A 280 5.24 2.78 11.82
C SER A 280 5.17 4.13 11.09
N HIS A 281 4.03 4.45 10.49
CA HIS A 281 3.81 5.69 9.73
C HIS A 281 3.28 6.82 10.59
N THR A 282 3.55 8.02 10.10
CA THR A 282 3.01 9.26 10.63
C THR A 282 1.90 9.75 9.73
N TYR A 283 0.76 10.06 10.33
CA TYR A 283 -0.39 10.67 9.65
C TYR A 283 -0.63 12.06 10.25
N ASP A 284 -1.22 12.95 9.46
CA ASP A 284 -1.62 14.28 9.90
C ASP A 284 -3.07 14.34 10.39
N ASP A 285 -3.72 13.17 10.56
CA ASP A 285 -5.00 13.01 11.24
C ASP A 285 -4.99 13.77 12.57
N THR A 286 -6.06 14.52 12.81
CA THR A 286 -6.28 15.17 14.11
C THR A 286 -6.96 14.17 15.03
N TYR A 287 -6.25 13.76 16.08
CA TYR A 287 -6.81 12.90 17.12
C TYR A 287 -7.40 13.76 18.22
N GLN A 288 -8.70 13.68 18.42
CA GLN A 288 -9.39 14.28 19.55
C GLN A 288 -10.20 13.20 20.27
N TYR A 289 -10.70 13.50 21.46
CA TYR A 289 -11.61 12.60 22.18
C TYR A 289 -12.49 13.39 23.13
N THR A 290 -13.66 12.83 23.44
CA THR A 290 -14.55 13.36 24.48
C THR A 290 -14.45 12.51 25.73
N LEU A 291 -14.09 13.13 26.84
CA LEU A 291 -14.28 12.58 28.19
C LEU A 291 -15.55 13.24 28.77
N ASP A 292 -16.48 12.44 29.27
CA ASP A 292 -17.74 12.94 29.81
C ASP A 292 -18.32 11.99 30.87
N ARG A 293 -19.32 12.44 31.63
CA ARG A 293 -20.15 11.58 32.49
C ARG A 293 -21.59 11.55 32.00
N ALA A 294 -22.24 10.40 32.16
CA ALA A 294 -23.59 10.19 31.66
C ALA A 294 -24.64 11.03 32.42
N GLY A 295 -24.90 12.25 31.94
CA GLY A 295 -25.94 13.15 32.47
C GLY A 295 -25.59 13.80 33.80
N ALA A 296 -24.30 13.90 34.12
CA ALA A 296 -23.78 14.52 35.33
C ALA A 296 -22.52 15.33 35.01
N ASP A 297 -22.19 16.29 35.88
CA ASP A 297 -20.97 17.07 35.77
C ASP A 297 -19.73 16.22 36.09
N MET A 298 -18.65 16.38 35.31
CA MET A 298 -17.36 15.74 35.57
C MET A 298 -16.63 16.34 36.77
N ARG A 299 -16.84 17.62 37.08
CA ARG A 299 -16.17 18.35 38.15
C ARG A 299 -17.20 19.05 39.03
N TYR A 300 -16.76 19.43 40.23
CA TYR A 300 -17.61 20.21 41.10
C TYR A 300 -17.70 21.66 40.61
N ALA A 301 -18.85 22.30 40.81
CA ALA A 301 -19.13 23.65 40.31
C ALA A 301 -18.03 24.70 40.64
N ALA A 302 -17.38 24.61 41.81
CA ALA A 302 -16.31 25.55 42.18
C ALA A 302 -14.98 25.30 41.45
N ASP A 303 -14.78 24.12 40.85
CA ASP A 303 -13.54 23.74 40.16
C ASP A 303 -13.53 24.14 38.68
N THR A 304 -14.70 24.45 38.11
CA THR A 304 -14.89 24.83 36.70
C THR A 304 -14.18 26.12 36.27
N SER A 305 -13.53 26.85 37.20
CA SER A 305 -12.87 28.15 36.95
C SER A 305 -11.35 28.07 36.79
N THR A 306 -10.71 26.91 36.98
CA THR A 306 -9.24 26.81 36.98
C THR A 306 -8.67 26.69 35.57
N GLY A 307 -8.41 27.80 34.89
CA GLY A 307 -7.32 28.03 33.92
C GLY A 307 -7.06 27.08 32.73
N ASN A 308 -7.77 25.96 32.63
CA ASN A 308 -7.75 25.01 31.52
C ASN A 308 -8.89 25.42 30.58
N PRO A 309 -8.68 25.60 29.26
CA PRO A 309 -9.76 25.87 28.32
C PRO A 309 -10.86 24.77 28.26
N ALA A 310 -10.69 23.68 29.01
CA ALA A 310 -11.56 22.52 29.19
C ALA A 310 -12.86 22.69 30.00
N ASN A 311 -13.35 23.92 30.18
CA ASN A 311 -14.36 24.22 31.21
C ASN A 311 -15.83 24.06 30.75
N ASP A 312 -16.12 23.27 29.72
CA ASP A 312 -17.45 22.69 29.56
C ASP A 312 -17.40 21.29 30.17
N ASP A 313 -18.08 21.10 31.30
CA ASP A 313 -18.04 19.86 32.08
C ASP A 313 -18.80 18.71 31.39
N THR A 314 -19.39 19.00 30.23
CA THR A 314 -20.05 18.05 29.33
C THR A 314 -19.47 18.15 27.91
N GLY A 315 -19.26 17.01 27.25
CA GLY A 315 -18.79 16.97 25.86
C GLY A 315 -17.40 17.57 25.60
N TYR A 316 -16.52 17.62 26.61
CA TYR A 316 -15.21 18.24 26.48
C TYR A 316 -14.32 17.51 25.46
N VAL A 317 -13.94 18.22 24.39
CA VAL A 317 -13.03 17.72 23.36
C VAL A 317 -11.59 18.01 23.77
N VAL A 318 -10.84 16.96 24.11
CA VAL A 318 -9.42 17.07 24.44
C VAL A 318 -8.60 16.91 23.15
N PRO A 319 -7.73 17.89 22.80
CA PRO A 319 -6.77 17.70 21.74
C PRO A 319 -5.81 16.54 22.08
N GLY A 320 -5.78 15.52 21.23
CA GLY A 320 -4.78 14.47 21.26
C GLY A 320 -3.48 14.94 20.58
N ALA A 321 -2.35 14.42 21.05
CA ALA A 321 -1.07 14.69 20.43
C ALA A 321 -0.95 13.94 19.09
N ASN A 322 -0.51 14.65 18.06
CA ASN A 322 -0.37 14.11 16.71
C ASN A 322 0.65 12.95 16.69
N GLY A 323 0.14 11.72 16.59
CA GLY A 323 0.81 10.60 15.93
C GLY A 323 1.96 9.86 16.65
N ALA A 324 2.43 10.26 17.83
CA ALA A 324 3.50 9.53 18.53
C ALA A 324 3.04 8.88 19.84
N ALA A 325 3.46 7.62 20.06
CA ALA A 325 3.40 6.98 21.38
C ALA A 325 4.19 7.83 22.39
N GLY A 326 3.52 8.28 23.47
CA GLY A 326 4.19 8.95 24.58
C GLY A 326 3.56 10.25 25.08
N THR A 327 2.46 10.72 24.50
CA THR A 327 1.73 11.88 25.05
C THR A 327 0.47 11.41 25.72
N ALA A 328 0.47 11.47 27.05
CA ALA A 328 -0.68 11.18 27.89
C ALA A 328 -1.22 12.50 28.45
N VAL A 329 -2.53 12.69 28.41
CA VAL A 329 -3.20 13.81 29.09
C VAL A 329 -3.85 13.27 30.35
N THR A 330 -3.52 13.85 31.49
CA THR A 330 -4.15 13.50 32.76
C THR A 330 -5.18 14.55 33.13
N GLU A 331 -6.45 14.17 33.03
CA GLU A 331 -7.58 14.93 33.54
C GLU A 331 -7.70 14.68 35.04
N THR A 332 -7.58 15.74 35.83
CA THR A 332 -7.63 15.69 37.30
C THR A 332 -8.86 16.43 37.83
N ARG A 333 -9.06 16.34 39.15
CA ARG A 333 -10.18 16.94 39.89
C ARG A 333 -11.55 16.43 39.45
N LEU A 334 -11.61 15.18 39.02
CA LEU A 334 -12.83 14.54 38.54
C LEU A 334 -13.67 14.03 39.72
N ILE A 335 -14.99 14.18 39.66
CA ILE A 335 -15.92 13.62 40.64
C ILE A 335 -15.87 12.09 40.54
N ALA A 336 -15.69 11.39 41.64
CA ALA A 336 -15.72 9.93 41.61
C ALA A 336 -17.11 9.40 41.16
N GLY A 337 -17.13 8.38 40.31
CA GLY A 337 -18.34 7.86 39.70
C GLY A 337 -18.08 6.68 38.79
N THR A 338 -19.13 5.93 38.44
CA THR A 338 -19.06 4.71 37.61
C THR A 338 -19.57 4.92 36.18
N ASP A 339 -19.80 6.18 35.81
CA ASP A 339 -20.60 6.64 34.67
C ASP A 339 -19.78 7.45 33.66
N TYR A 340 -18.46 7.31 33.67
CA TYR A 340 -17.58 8.00 32.72
C TYR A 340 -17.62 7.33 31.35
N THR A 341 -17.64 8.16 30.31
CA THR A 341 -17.59 7.76 28.90
C THR A 341 -16.35 8.36 28.25
N LEU A 342 -15.80 7.64 27.29
CA LEU A 342 -14.69 8.11 26.47
C LEU A 342 -14.97 7.71 25.02
N THR A 343 -14.98 8.70 24.12
CA THR A 343 -15.19 8.48 22.69
C THR A 343 -14.07 9.13 21.90
N GLU A 344 -13.52 8.44 20.91
CA GLU A 344 -12.57 9.04 19.98
C GLU A 344 -13.31 9.93 18.97
N LEU A 345 -12.78 11.13 18.76
CA LEU A 345 -13.15 12.03 17.68
C LEU A 345 -11.94 12.16 16.75
N ILE A 346 -11.89 11.32 15.72
CA ILE A 346 -10.87 11.42 14.69
C ILE A 346 -11.32 12.36 13.57
N GLY A 347 -10.50 13.34 13.25
CA GLY A 347 -10.69 14.26 12.12
C GLY A 347 -9.62 14.05 11.06
N ALA A 348 -10.01 14.16 9.79
CA ALA A 348 -9.06 14.14 8.69
C ALA A 348 -8.11 15.34 8.80
N GLY A 349 -6.83 15.12 8.51
CA GLY A 349 -5.84 16.19 8.35
C GLY A 349 -6.06 16.94 7.04
N THR A 350 -4.98 17.12 6.28
CA THR A 350 -5.04 17.78 4.96
C THR A 350 -5.73 16.94 3.89
N ASP A 351 -5.81 15.62 4.07
CA ASP A 351 -6.30 14.66 3.07
C ASP A 351 -7.83 14.54 2.97
N THR A 352 -8.61 15.34 3.72
CA THR A 352 -10.10 15.36 3.75
C THR A 352 -10.80 14.04 4.14
N VAL A 353 -10.06 12.93 4.22
CA VAL A 353 -10.47 11.60 4.70
C VAL A 353 -9.49 11.18 5.79
N THR A 354 -9.97 10.45 6.81
CA THR A 354 -9.12 9.96 7.89
C THR A 354 -8.25 8.81 7.39
N SER A 355 -6.93 8.90 7.59
CA SER A 355 -5.97 7.88 7.20
C SER A 355 -5.94 6.69 8.16
N THR A 356 -6.44 6.88 9.38
CA THR A 356 -6.49 5.86 10.42
C THR A 356 -7.92 5.55 10.87
N GLU A 357 -8.11 4.40 11.52
CA GLU A 357 -9.39 3.97 12.08
C GLU A 357 -9.23 3.42 13.50
N LEU A 358 -10.26 3.63 14.32
CA LEU A 358 -10.30 3.17 15.71
C LEU A 358 -10.24 1.63 15.77
N VAL A 359 -9.37 1.12 16.64
CA VAL A 359 -9.29 -0.30 16.98
C VAL A 359 -9.97 -0.56 18.32
N SER A 360 -9.59 0.21 19.36
CA SER A 360 -10.12 0.01 20.71
C SER A 360 -9.94 1.24 21.59
N ILE A 361 -10.76 1.32 22.64
CA ILE A 361 -10.57 2.22 23.78
C ILE A 361 -10.62 1.35 25.03
N ILE A 362 -9.50 1.21 25.72
CA ILE A 362 -9.37 0.38 26.92
C ILE A 362 -9.07 1.27 28.10
N CYS A 363 -9.96 1.29 29.09
CA CYS A 363 -9.76 1.99 30.36
C CYS A 363 -9.51 0.99 31.49
N THR A 364 -8.41 1.16 32.20
CA THR A 364 -7.96 0.27 33.27
C THR A 364 -7.93 1.07 34.58
N PRO A 365 -8.86 0.82 35.52
CA PRO A 365 -8.80 1.37 36.87
C PRO A 365 -7.56 0.87 37.61
N GLU A 366 -7.28 1.43 38.79
CA GLU A 366 -6.07 1.09 39.55
C GLU A 366 -6.06 -0.36 40.08
N ASP A 367 -7.22 -1.01 40.15
CA ASP A 367 -7.34 -2.44 40.47
C ASP A 367 -6.76 -3.36 39.36
N GLY A 368 -6.46 -2.79 38.19
CA GLY A 368 -5.87 -3.48 37.04
C GLY A 368 -6.88 -4.16 36.12
N SER A 369 -8.19 -4.01 36.33
CA SER A 369 -9.23 -4.65 35.55
C SER A 369 -9.51 -3.89 34.23
N PRO A 370 -9.07 -4.37 33.05
CA PRO A 370 -9.28 -3.62 31.82
C PRO A 370 -10.76 -3.62 31.39
N ILE A 371 -11.27 -2.45 31.04
CA ILE A 371 -12.63 -2.23 30.52
C ILE A 371 -12.53 -1.79 29.07
N ASP A 372 -13.05 -2.63 28.16
CA ASP A 372 -13.09 -2.33 26.73
C ASP A 372 -14.40 -1.61 26.37
N LEU A 373 -14.30 -0.32 26.04
CA LEU A 373 -15.44 0.53 25.69
C LEU A 373 -16.02 0.24 24.30
N SER A 374 -15.51 -0.74 23.56
CA SER A 374 -16.21 -1.31 22.41
C SER A 374 -17.42 -2.18 22.81
N THR A 375 -17.45 -2.65 24.06
CA THR A 375 -18.51 -3.49 24.60
C THR A 375 -19.16 -2.92 25.86
N ALA A 376 -18.41 -2.18 26.66
CA ALA A 376 -18.91 -1.44 27.82
C ALA A 376 -19.32 -0.01 27.44
N THR A 377 -20.31 0.53 28.13
CA THR A 377 -20.72 1.94 27.94
C THR A 377 -19.95 2.88 28.86
N TYR A 378 -19.57 2.42 30.04
CA TYR A 378 -19.01 3.26 31.10
C TYR A 378 -17.77 2.63 31.72
N PHE A 379 -16.94 3.47 32.35
CA PHE A 379 -15.86 3.06 33.23
C PHE A 379 -15.88 3.87 34.53
N PRO A 380 -15.29 3.35 35.63
CA PRO A 380 -15.24 4.07 36.89
C PRO A 380 -14.03 5.00 37.00
N VAL A 381 -14.23 6.08 37.75
CA VAL A 381 -13.19 6.95 38.30
C VAL A 381 -13.35 6.91 39.81
N ASP A 382 -12.38 6.29 40.48
CA ASP A 382 -12.42 6.10 41.93
C ASP A 382 -11.75 7.26 42.67
N VAL A 383 -12.21 7.47 43.90
CA VAL A 383 -11.69 8.50 44.80
C VAL A 383 -10.19 8.29 45.06
N GLY A 384 -9.38 9.32 44.79
CA GLY A 384 -7.94 9.32 45.03
C GLY A 384 -7.14 8.43 44.07
N LYS A 385 -7.79 7.90 43.03
CA LYS A 385 -7.21 6.93 42.08
C LYS A 385 -7.14 7.51 40.68
N THR A 386 -6.26 6.95 39.85
CA THR A 386 -6.15 7.32 38.43
C THR A 386 -6.54 6.14 37.54
N THR A 387 -7.57 6.33 36.72
CA THR A 387 -7.92 5.36 35.67
C THR A 387 -7.09 5.64 34.41
N ALA A 388 -6.43 4.63 33.85
CA ALA A 388 -5.61 4.77 32.64
C ALA A 388 -6.39 4.30 31.40
N CYS A 389 -6.68 5.20 30.47
CA CYS A 389 -7.35 4.90 29.20
C CYS A 389 -6.38 4.96 28.02
N VAL A 390 -6.45 3.98 27.12
CA VAL A 390 -5.65 3.90 25.90
C VAL A 390 -6.57 3.82 24.69
N ILE A 391 -6.49 4.81 23.81
CA ILE A 391 -7.18 4.84 22.51
C ILE A 391 -6.21 4.33 21.45
N THR A 392 -6.51 3.19 20.83
CA THR A 392 -5.68 2.54 19.83
C THR A 392 -6.29 2.68 18.45
N ASN A 393 -5.53 3.19 17.48
CA ASN A 393 -5.92 3.20 16.06
C ASN A 393 -4.95 2.38 15.24
N LYS A 394 -5.36 2.01 14.05
CA LYS A 394 -4.50 1.44 13.01
C LYS A 394 -4.71 2.21 11.70
N GLU A 395 -3.87 1.93 10.73
CA GLU A 395 -4.04 2.45 9.37
C GLU A 395 -5.34 1.94 8.77
N ARG A 396 -6.02 2.84 8.07
CA ARG A 396 -7.19 2.48 7.30
C ARG A 396 -6.73 1.83 5.99
N ALA A 397 -7.22 0.62 5.72
CA ALA A 397 -6.94 -0.07 4.48
C ALA A 397 -7.82 0.45 3.33
N GLY A 398 -7.31 0.42 2.11
CA GLY A 398 -8.07 0.49 0.87
C GLY A 398 -7.92 -0.79 0.06
N THR A 399 -8.49 -0.80 -1.14
CA THR A 399 -8.40 -1.93 -2.07
C THR A 399 -7.71 -1.50 -3.37
N LEU A 400 -6.70 -2.27 -3.81
CA LEU A 400 -6.10 -2.15 -5.13
C LEU A 400 -6.51 -3.35 -5.98
N THR A 401 -7.12 -3.11 -7.14
CA THR A 401 -7.45 -4.14 -8.13
C THR A 401 -6.48 -4.06 -9.31
N VAL A 402 -5.61 -5.06 -9.46
CA VAL A 402 -4.70 -5.17 -10.60
C VAL A 402 -5.34 -6.07 -11.65
N HIS A 403 -5.47 -5.59 -12.88
CA HIS A 403 -5.91 -6.33 -14.04
C HIS A 403 -4.69 -6.77 -14.85
N LYS A 404 -4.66 -8.03 -15.29
CA LYS A 404 -3.70 -8.53 -16.26
C LYS A 404 -4.40 -8.69 -17.60
N ASP A 405 -3.81 -8.08 -18.63
CA ASP A 405 -4.25 -8.22 -20.00
C ASP A 405 -3.14 -8.92 -20.80
N VAL A 406 -3.39 -10.13 -21.30
CA VAL A 406 -2.43 -10.90 -22.08
C VAL A 406 -2.93 -10.97 -23.52
N GLN A 407 -2.20 -10.31 -24.43
CA GLN A 407 -2.54 -10.19 -25.84
C GLN A 407 -1.68 -11.17 -26.65
N ASN A 408 -2.35 -12.18 -27.20
CA ASN A 408 -1.76 -13.28 -27.98
C ASN A 408 -2.10 -13.15 -29.48
N ASP A 409 -1.97 -11.95 -30.06
CA ASP A 409 -2.37 -11.69 -31.44
C ASP A 409 -1.34 -12.13 -32.48
N ASN A 410 -0.10 -12.42 -32.06
CA ASN A 410 0.97 -12.99 -32.88
C ASN A 410 1.15 -14.50 -32.67
N GLY A 411 0.11 -15.17 -32.16
CA GLY A 411 0.03 -16.62 -32.02
C GLY A 411 0.70 -17.17 -30.77
N GLY A 412 1.04 -16.31 -29.82
CA GLY A 412 1.42 -16.69 -28.47
C GLY A 412 0.34 -17.50 -27.74
N SER A 413 0.73 -18.13 -26.63
CA SER A 413 -0.16 -18.96 -25.83
C SER A 413 -0.03 -18.68 -24.33
N ALA A 414 0.55 -17.55 -23.95
CA ALA A 414 0.66 -17.20 -22.53
C ALA A 414 -0.74 -17.00 -21.95
N THR A 415 -0.87 -17.39 -20.69
CA THR A 415 -2.06 -17.19 -19.88
C THR A 415 -1.71 -16.27 -18.72
N TYR A 416 -2.71 -15.77 -17.98
CA TYR A 416 -2.48 -14.95 -16.79
C TYR A 416 -1.59 -15.63 -15.73
N ALA A 417 -1.47 -16.96 -15.75
CA ALA A 417 -0.61 -17.74 -14.85
C ALA A 417 0.88 -17.68 -15.22
N ASP A 418 1.22 -17.34 -16.47
CA ASP A 418 2.60 -17.31 -16.97
C ASP A 418 3.30 -15.96 -16.69
N VAL A 419 2.56 -14.99 -16.12
CA VAL A 419 2.93 -13.58 -16.01
C VAL A 419 2.68 -13.06 -14.59
N ALA A 420 3.65 -13.29 -13.70
CA ALA A 420 3.59 -12.93 -12.29
C ALA A 420 3.97 -11.46 -12.04
N PHE A 421 3.26 -10.75 -11.14
CA PHE A 421 3.60 -9.40 -10.71
C PHE A 421 3.86 -9.25 -9.21
N ALA A 422 4.72 -8.31 -8.85
CA ALA A 422 4.99 -7.86 -7.50
C ALA A 422 4.48 -6.43 -7.31
N LEU A 423 4.26 -6.06 -6.04
CA LEU A 423 3.84 -4.72 -5.67
C LEU A 423 4.94 -4.05 -4.83
N VAL A 424 5.36 -2.85 -5.22
CA VAL A 424 6.35 -2.05 -4.50
C VAL A 424 5.69 -0.74 -4.10
N GLY A 425 5.78 -0.32 -2.83
CA GLY A 425 5.07 0.91 -2.45
C GLY A 425 5.13 1.24 -0.97
N HIS A 426 4.03 1.84 -0.48
CA HIS A 426 3.83 2.53 0.80
C HIS A 426 4.58 1.94 2.01
N VAL A 427 4.86 0.62 2.04
CA VAL A 427 5.91 0.00 2.86
C VAL A 427 6.64 -1.14 2.16
N GLY A 428 7.73 -0.80 1.46
CA GLY A 428 8.65 -1.79 0.92
C GLY A 428 8.04 -2.69 -0.16
N THR A 429 8.70 -3.81 -0.41
CA THR A 429 8.31 -4.81 -1.40
C THR A 429 7.28 -5.74 -0.78
N TYR A 430 6.02 -5.63 -1.22
CA TYR A 430 5.08 -6.72 -1.12
C TYR A 430 5.43 -7.71 -2.23
N SER A 431 6.36 -8.62 -1.92
CA SER A 431 6.61 -9.77 -2.78
C SER A 431 5.43 -10.72 -2.65
N TRP A 432 4.40 -10.47 -3.45
CA TRP A 432 3.39 -11.47 -3.68
C TRP A 432 3.97 -12.45 -4.70
N ASP A 433 4.09 -13.71 -4.30
CA ASP A 433 4.37 -14.81 -5.21
C ASP A 433 3.00 -15.35 -5.65
N PRO A 434 2.51 -15.02 -6.85
CA PRO A 434 1.34 -15.68 -7.39
C PRO A 434 1.66 -17.16 -7.52
N ASP A 435 1.15 -17.97 -6.61
CA ASP A 435 0.74 -19.30 -7.06
C ASP A 435 -0.46 -19.08 -8.00
N ALA A 436 -0.46 -19.71 -9.18
CA ALA A 436 -1.49 -19.56 -10.22
C ALA A 436 -2.92 -19.93 -9.75
N ALA A 437 -3.09 -20.35 -8.50
CA ALA A 437 -4.37 -20.63 -7.86
C ALA A 437 -5.05 -19.39 -7.25
N ASP A 438 -4.36 -18.24 -7.24
CA ASP A 438 -4.70 -17.11 -6.37
C ASP A 438 -5.07 -15.84 -7.19
N LEU A 439 -5.08 -15.93 -8.52
CA LEU A 439 -5.81 -15.02 -9.42
C LEU A 439 -7.27 -15.52 -9.53
N ASP A 440 -8.22 -14.65 -9.88
CA ASP A 440 -9.43 -15.18 -10.50
C ASP A 440 -9.05 -15.67 -11.89
N ASN A 441 -8.82 -16.97 -12.00
CA ASN A 441 -8.19 -17.63 -13.16
C ASN A 441 -9.00 -17.46 -14.46
N GLU A 442 -10.24 -16.94 -14.37
CA GLU A 442 -11.12 -16.72 -15.50
C GLU A 442 -10.86 -15.35 -16.19
N ASP A 443 -10.46 -14.30 -15.43
CA ASP A 443 -10.41 -12.92 -15.94
C ASP A 443 -9.06 -12.17 -15.69
N GLY A 444 -8.07 -12.78 -15.03
CA GLY A 444 -6.76 -12.15 -14.81
C GLY A 444 -6.78 -10.98 -13.82
N VAL A 445 -7.72 -10.98 -12.88
CA VAL A 445 -7.93 -9.88 -11.92
C VAL A 445 -7.50 -10.28 -10.51
N LYS A 446 -6.80 -9.38 -9.80
CA LYS A 446 -6.43 -9.55 -8.39
C LYS A 446 -6.79 -8.31 -7.56
N SER A 447 -7.61 -8.50 -6.53
CA SER A 447 -7.91 -7.46 -5.54
C SER A 447 -7.10 -7.68 -4.26
N LEU A 448 -6.44 -6.63 -3.78
CA LEU A 448 -5.56 -6.62 -2.61
C LEU A 448 -6.08 -5.59 -1.60
N THR A 449 -6.25 -5.99 -0.34
CA THR A 449 -6.53 -5.06 0.76
C THR A 449 -5.21 -4.63 1.38
N LEU A 450 -4.87 -3.35 1.24
CA LEU A 450 -3.57 -2.78 1.60
C LEU A 450 -3.78 -1.51 2.44
N PRO A 451 -2.83 -1.10 3.29
CA PRO A 451 -2.82 0.24 3.85
C PRO A 451 -3.05 1.33 2.78
N ALA A 452 -3.72 2.41 3.14
CA ALA A 452 -3.84 3.56 2.25
C ALA A 452 -2.45 4.10 1.89
N GLY A 453 -2.17 4.32 0.60
CA GLY A 453 -0.85 4.74 0.17
C GLY A 453 -0.60 4.59 -1.32
N THR A 454 0.62 4.88 -1.75
CA THR A 454 1.04 4.80 -3.16
C THR A 454 1.74 3.47 -3.44
N TYR A 455 1.36 2.81 -4.54
CA TYR A 455 1.84 1.50 -4.94
C TYR A 455 2.16 1.46 -6.43
N THR A 456 3.22 0.73 -6.78
CA THR A 456 3.57 0.37 -8.16
C THR A 456 3.47 -1.13 -8.33
N ALA A 457 2.73 -1.61 -9.33
CA ALA A 457 2.73 -3.01 -9.74
C ALA A 457 3.66 -3.21 -10.94
N GLN A 458 4.49 -4.26 -10.87
CA GLN A 458 5.46 -4.59 -11.92
C GLN A 458 5.61 -6.10 -12.01
N GLU A 459 5.81 -6.63 -13.21
CA GLU A 459 6.12 -8.05 -13.37
C GLU A 459 7.45 -8.45 -12.73
N SER A 460 7.41 -9.55 -11.99
CA SER A 460 8.61 -10.18 -11.43
C SER A 460 9.42 -10.88 -12.52
N THR A 461 8.72 -11.44 -13.51
CA THR A 461 9.28 -12.10 -14.69
C THR A 461 8.32 -11.93 -15.86
N VAL A 462 8.79 -11.29 -16.94
CA VAL A 462 8.05 -11.20 -18.21
C VAL A 462 8.19 -12.52 -18.96
N ALA A 463 7.08 -13.05 -19.51
CA ALA A 463 7.11 -14.26 -20.34
C ALA A 463 8.03 -14.08 -21.56
N THR A 464 8.73 -15.15 -21.97
CA THR A 464 9.65 -15.07 -23.11
C THR A 464 8.90 -14.75 -24.41
N GLY A 465 9.34 -13.70 -25.11
CA GLY A 465 8.71 -13.23 -26.34
C GLY A 465 7.45 -12.40 -26.10
N TYR A 466 7.32 -11.77 -24.92
CA TYR A 466 6.30 -10.77 -24.62
C TYR A 466 6.97 -9.48 -24.15
N THR A 467 6.33 -8.37 -24.46
CA THR A 467 6.67 -7.04 -23.94
C THR A 467 5.64 -6.62 -22.87
N GLU A 468 6.12 -6.18 -21.71
CA GLU A 468 5.30 -5.62 -20.60
C GLU A 468 5.06 -4.12 -20.80
N ASP A 469 3.81 -3.68 -20.59
CA ASP A 469 3.43 -2.30 -20.31
C ASP A 469 2.71 -2.22 -18.96
N ASN A 470 3.38 -1.64 -17.96
CA ASN A 470 2.84 -1.42 -16.62
C ASN A 470 2.59 0.05 -16.29
N SER A 471 2.56 0.92 -17.31
CA SER A 471 2.48 2.37 -17.11
C SER A 471 1.25 2.83 -16.31
N ASP A 472 0.12 2.13 -16.44
CA ASP A 472 -1.11 2.36 -15.67
C ASP A 472 -0.98 1.95 -14.19
N CYS A 473 0.00 1.09 -13.89
CA CYS A 473 0.27 0.57 -12.55
C CYS A 473 1.44 1.25 -11.83
N VAL A 474 1.92 2.41 -12.29
CA VAL A 474 2.97 3.18 -11.61
C VAL A 474 2.36 4.24 -10.69
N ASP A 475 2.85 4.31 -9.45
CA ASP A 475 2.44 5.30 -8.43
C ASP A 475 0.91 5.40 -8.22
N VAL A 476 0.22 4.27 -8.25
CA VAL A 476 -1.22 4.16 -7.99
C VAL A 476 -1.52 4.50 -6.54
N VAL A 477 -2.33 5.54 -6.33
CA VAL A 477 -2.78 5.96 -5.00
C VAL A 477 -4.00 5.14 -4.58
N VAL A 478 -3.85 4.31 -3.55
CA VAL A 478 -4.91 3.57 -2.87
C VAL A 478 -5.47 4.45 -1.74
N PRO A 479 -6.71 4.98 -1.85
CA PRO A 479 -7.26 5.86 -0.84
C PRO A 479 -7.68 5.09 0.43
N ALA A 480 -7.65 5.78 1.58
CA ALA A 480 -8.16 5.24 2.84
C ALA A 480 -9.64 4.85 2.75
N GLY A 481 -9.94 3.55 2.92
CA GLY A 481 -11.29 3.00 2.75
C GLY A 481 -11.83 3.03 1.31
N GLY A 482 -11.02 3.47 0.34
CA GLY A 482 -11.38 3.58 -1.06
C GLY A 482 -10.85 2.42 -1.90
N THR A 483 -11.07 2.53 -3.20
CA THR A 483 -10.62 1.54 -4.19
C THR A 483 -9.82 2.23 -5.29
N ALA A 484 -8.75 1.59 -5.75
CA ALA A 484 -8.01 1.95 -6.94
C ALA A 484 -7.87 0.72 -7.84
N SER A 485 -7.63 0.93 -9.14
CA SER A 485 -7.36 -0.14 -10.08
C SER A 485 -6.29 0.26 -11.07
N CYS A 486 -5.56 -0.72 -11.60
CA CYS A 486 -4.62 -0.51 -12.70
C CYS A 486 -4.50 -1.76 -13.57
N THR A 487 -3.96 -1.63 -14.78
CA THR A 487 -3.78 -2.73 -15.73
C THR A 487 -2.30 -2.90 -16.10
N ILE A 488 -1.82 -4.15 -16.10
CA ILE A 488 -0.54 -4.54 -16.71
C ILE A 488 -0.88 -5.30 -18.00
N VAL A 489 -0.34 -4.82 -19.12
CA VAL A 489 -0.52 -5.42 -20.44
C VAL A 489 0.73 -6.20 -20.85
N ASN A 490 0.56 -7.42 -21.32
CA ASN A 490 1.60 -8.24 -21.94
C ASN A 490 1.22 -8.53 -23.37
N THR A 491 2.01 -8.01 -24.31
CA THR A 491 1.77 -8.23 -25.75
C THR A 491 2.82 -9.21 -26.28
N ASP A 492 2.41 -10.23 -27.02
CA ASP A 492 3.35 -11.14 -27.67
C ASP A 492 4.13 -10.42 -28.79
N ASP A 493 5.44 -10.65 -28.83
CA ASP A 493 6.31 -10.00 -29.79
C ASP A 493 6.17 -10.68 -31.16
N PRO A 494 5.91 -9.92 -32.25
CA PRO A 494 5.81 -10.51 -33.58
C PRO A 494 7.16 -11.04 -34.06
N ALA A 495 7.11 -12.07 -34.90
CA ALA A 495 8.29 -12.57 -35.61
C ALA A 495 8.56 -11.76 -36.90
N ALA A 496 9.77 -11.92 -37.44
CA ALA A 496 10.16 -11.36 -38.73
C ALA A 496 10.98 -12.36 -39.55
N LEU A 497 10.85 -12.30 -40.88
CA LEU A 497 11.65 -13.09 -41.82
C LEU A 497 12.25 -12.18 -42.89
N THR A 498 13.58 -12.15 -42.97
CA THR A 498 14.29 -11.52 -44.07
C THR A 498 14.62 -12.55 -45.16
N VAL A 499 14.37 -12.21 -46.41
CA VAL A 499 14.72 -13.04 -47.57
C VAL A 499 15.74 -12.29 -48.40
N ASP A 500 16.93 -12.87 -48.50
CA ASP A 500 18.02 -12.33 -49.30
C ASP A 500 17.97 -12.89 -50.72
N LYS A 501 18.31 -12.03 -51.67
CA LYS A 501 18.37 -12.33 -53.09
C LYS A 501 19.79 -12.25 -53.58
N VAL A 502 20.18 -13.27 -54.33
CA VAL A 502 21.41 -13.26 -55.12
C VAL A 502 21.08 -13.58 -56.58
N VAL A 503 21.63 -12.79 -57.51
CA VAL A 503 21.53 -13.00 -58.94
C VAL A 503 22.93 -13.16 -59.53
N ASP A 504 23.19 -14.31 -60.13
CA ASP A 504 24.42 -14.60 -60.87
C ASP A 504 24.14 -14.58 -62.37
N ASN A 505 24.69 -13.57 -63.04
CA ASN A 505 24.53 -13.32 -64.47
C ASN A 505 25.70 -13.83 -65.34
N HIS A 506 26.56 -14.73 -64.85
CA HIS A 506 27.78 -15.15 -65.55
C HIS A 506 27.57 -15.65 -66.99
N ALA A 507 26.41 -16.22 -67.32
CA ALA A 507 26.06 -16.71 -68.66
C ALA A 507 25.42 -15.65 -69.59
N GLY A 508 25.65 -14.36 -69.34
CA GLY A 508 25.17 -13.26 -70.19
C GLY A 508 23.79 -12.73 -69.84
N GLY A 509 23.33 -12.96 -68.62
CA GLY A 509 22.09 -12.36 -68.08
C GLY A 509 22.26 -10.87 -67.74
N ALA A 510 21.15 -10.16 -67.58
CA ALA A 510 21.12 -8.75 -67.18
C ALA A 510 20.10 -8.45 -66.07
N ALA A 511 19.47 -9.48 -65.50
CA ALA A 511 18.48 -9.29 -64.45
C ALA A 511 19.12 -8.74 -63.18
N ALA A 512 18.45 -7.81 -62.51
CA ALA A 512 18.77 -7.33 -61.19
C ALA A 512 18.00 -8.12 -60.11
N ALA A 513 18.45 -8.05 -58.85
CA ALA A 513 17.72 -8.66 -57.73
C ALA A 513 16.27 -8.18 -57.65
N ALA A 514 16.04 -6.88 -57.86
CA ALA A 514 14.71 -6.27 -57.91
C ALA A 514 13.81 -6.71 -59.09
N ASP A 515 14.32 -7.44 -60.08
CA ASP A 515 13.50 -8.01 -61.17
C ASP A 515 12.72 -9.27 -60.75
N PHE A 516 12.96 -9.74 -59.52
CA PHE A 516 12.38 -10.92 -58.92
C PHE A 516 11.53 -10.56 -57.70
N SER A 517 10.60 -11.44 -57.37
CA SER A 517 9.75 -11.35 -56.19
C SER A 517 9.58 -12.73 -55.55
N VAL A 518 9.25 -12.75 -54.27
CA VAL A 518 9.02 -13.96 -53.50
C VAL A 518 7.66 -13.94 -52.84
N THR A 519 7.08 -15.13 -52.73
CA THR A 519 5.87 -15.40 -51.96
C THR A 519 6.21 -16.20 -50.71
N LEU A 520 5.70 -15.75 -49.58
CA LEU A 520 5.74 -16.44 -48.29
C LEU A 520 4.48 -17.28 -48.12
N LYS A 521 4.66 -18.53 -47.71
CA LYS A 521 3.58 -19.47 -47.40
C LYS A 521 3.70 -19.99 -45.99
N ASP A 522 2.56 -20.27 -45.36
CA ASP A 522 2.50 -20.98 -44.09
C ASP A 522 2.46 -22.51 -44.28
N SER A 523 2.31 -23.23 -43.18
CA SER A 523 2.20 -24.70 -43.14
C SER A 523 0.91 -25.27 -43.76
N THR A 524 -0.06 -24.43 -44.14
CA THR A 524 -1.30 -24.83 -44.85
C THR A 524 -1.21 -24.62 -46.38
N PRO A 525 0.02 -24.57 -46.90
CA PRO A 525 0.40 -23.94 -48.17
C PRO A 525 -0.32 -22.65 -48.58
N ALA A 526 -0.93 -21.91 -47.65
CA ALA A 526 -1.62 -20.67 -47.97
C ALA A 526 -0.60 -19.56 -48.21
N THR A 527 -0.87 -18.71 -49.21
CA THR A 527 -0.05 -17.51 -49.44
C THR A 527 -0.36 -16.47 -48.38
N ILE A 528 0.65 -16.08 -47.61
CA ILE A 528 0.55 -15.10 -46.52
C ILE A 528 0.93 -13.70 -47.02
N GLY A 529 1.87 -13.62 -47.96
CA GLY A 529 2.24 -12.37 -48.61
C GLY A 529 3.21 -12.59 -49.77
N SER A 530 3.36 -11.57 -50.61
CA SER A 530 4.35 -11.53 -51.69
C SER A 530 5.07 -10.20 -51.65
N GLN A 531 6.39 -10.21 -51.85
CA GLN A 531 7.22 -9.00 -51.86
C GLN A 531 8.25 -9.04 -52.99
N SER A 532 8.53 -7.86 -53.54
CA SER A 532 9.62 -7.66 -54.49
C SER A 532 10.91 -7.34 -53.74
N PHE A 533 12.04 -7.81 -54.24
CA PHE A 533 13.32 -7.47 -53.62
C PHE A 533 13.68 -6.01 -53.86
N VAL A 534 14.31 -5.39 -52.87
CA VAL A 534 14.99 -4.11 -53.01
C VAL A 534 16.47 -4.39 -53.19
N ASN A 535 17.12 -3.80 -54.21
CA ASN A 535 18.56 -3.99 -54.42
C ASN A 535 19.35 -3.44 -53.23
N ASP A 536 20.44 -4.11 -52.86
CA ASP A 536 21.34 -3.61 -51.83
C ASP A 536 22.11 -2.37 -52.31
N ASP A 537 22.50 -1.52 -51.35
CA ASP A 537 23.30 -0.33 -51.62
C ASP A 537 24.63 -0.70 -52.30
N GLY A 538 24.75 -0.36 -53.58
CA GLY A 538 25.99 -0.48 -54.36
C GLY A 538 26.09 -1.70 -55.29
N THR A 539 25.11 -2.61 -55.32
CA THR A 539 25.05 -3.67 -56.35
C THR A 539 23.63 -3.91 -56.84
N THR A 540 23.46 -4.29 -58.11
CA THR A 540 22.17 -4.71 -58.65
C THR A 540 21.96 -6.23 -58.58
N LEU A 541 22.97 -6.97 -58.11
CA LEU A 541 22.96 -8.45 -58.12
C LEU A 541 22.55 -9.04 -56.78
N THR A 542 22.56 -8.24 -55.71
CA THR A 542 22.03 -8.63 -54.41
C THR A 542 20.91 -7.70 -53.98
N GLY A 543 20.02 -8.19 -53.14
CA GLY A 543 18.91 -7.44 -52.58
C GLY A 543 18.26 -8.18 -51.42
N SER A 544 17.33 -7.52 -50.74
CA SER A 544 16.63 -8.12 -49.60
C SER A 544 15.19 -7.62 -49.50
N THR A 545 14.35 -8.37 -48.78
CA THR A 545 12.98 -7.98 -48.40
C THR A 545 12.62 -8.63 -47.08
N GLU A 546 11.78 -7.97 -46.27
CA GLU A 546 11.40 -8.44 -44.93
C GLU A 546 9.89 -8.63 -44.79
N PHE A 547 9.46 -9.81 -44.36
CA PHE A 547 8.09 -10.08 -43.94
C PHE A 547 7.97 -9.87 -42.42
N SER A 548 7.27 -8.81 -42.03
CA SER A 548 6.98 -8.44 -40.63
C SER A 548 5.71 -7.56 -40.57
N PRO A 549 4.83 -7.71 -39.55
CA PRO A 549 4.88 -8.72 -38.50
C PRO A 549 4.43 -10.11 -39.00
N LEU A 550 4.98 -11.18 -38.41
CA LEU A 550 4.56 -12.56 -38.63
C LEU A 550 4.16 -13.22 -37.31
N ASN A 551 3.13 -14.07 -37.37
CA ASN A 551 2.76 -14.91 -36.23
C ASN A 551 3.79 -16.03 -36.01
N VAL A 552 3.79 -16.63 -34.82
CA VAL A 552 4.54 -17.87 -34.57
C VAL A 552 4.12 -18.95 -35.58
N GLY A 553 5.10 -19.66 -36.14
CA GLY A 553 4.77 -20.66 -37.15
C GLY A 553 5.95 -21.16 -37.96
N THR A 554 5.62 -21.99 -38.93
CA THR A 554 6.57 -22.52 -39.91
C THR A 554 6.23 -21.98 -41.29
N TYR A 555 7.24 -21.44 -41.97
CA TYR A 555 7.09 -20.75 -43.23
C TYR A 555 7.97 -21.35 -44.34
N ASP A 556 7.47 -21.28 -45.56
CA ASP A 556 8.19 -21.62 -46.79
C ASP A 556 8.23 -20.39 -47.72
N VAL A 557 9.38 -20.15 -48.35
CA VAL A 557 9.54 -19.08 -49.33
C VAL A 557 9.69 -19.70 -50.72
N THR A 558 8.90 -19.21 -51.66
CA THR A 558 9.00 -19.58 -53.08
C THR A 558 9.16 -18.36 -53.95
N GLU A 559 10.04 -18.40 -54.93
CA GLU A 559 10.19 -17.32 -55.91
C GLU A 559 9.03 -17.33 -56.91
N ASP A 560 8.47 -16.15 -57.16
CA ASP A 560 7.32 -15.99 -58.03
C ASP A 560 7.69 -16.26 -59.50
N GLY A 561 6.91 -17.14 -60.13
CA GLY A 561 7.13 -17.53 -61.53
C GLY A 561 8.23 -18.57 -61.74
N ALA A 562 8.88 -19.05 -60.67
CA ALA A 562 9.73 -20.22 -60.76
C ALA A 562 8.91 -21.48 -61.06
N VAL A 563 9.39 -22.31 -61.99
CA VAL A 563 8.75 -23.56 -62.41
C VAL A 563 9.73 -24.73 -62.32
N TRP A 564 9.25 -25.90 -61.88
CA TRP A 564 10.06 -27.11 -61.81
C TRP A 564 10.15 -27.75 -63.20
N VAL A 565 11.36 -27.85 -63.75
CA VAL A 565 11.63 -28.48 -65.05
C VAL A 565 12.80 -29.43 -64.91
N ALA A 566 12.62 -30.64 -65.41
CA ALA A 566 13.66 -31.65 -65.60
C ALA A 566 14.55 -32.04 -64.40
N ASP A 567 14.27 -31.56 -63.17
CA ASP A 567 14.97 -31.79 -61.88
C ASP A 567 15.48 -30.52 -61.16
N HIS A 568 15.18 -29.33 -61.68
CA HIS A 568 15.53 -28.06 -61.06
C HIS A 568 14.39 -27.04 -61.14
N TRP A 569 14.40 -26.06 -60.23
CA TRP A 569 13.57 -24.86 -60.40
C TRP A 569 14.24 -23.92 -61.40
N GLN A 570 13.45 -23.34 -62.30
CA GLN A 570 13.95 -22.33 -63.22
C GLN A 570 12.94 -21.20 -63.43
N ILE A 571 13.46 -20.03 -63.80
CA ILE A 571 12.68 -18.87 -64.20
C ILE A 571 13.34 -18.24 -65.43
N THR A 572 12.54 -17.73 -66.36
CA THR A 572 13.06 -17.02 -67.54
C THR A 572 12.85 -15.52 -67.39
N LYS A 573 13.92 -14.73 -67.47
CA LYS A 573 13.88 -13.26 -67.44
C LYS A 573 14.77 -12.71 -68.54
N GLY A 574 14.26 -11.72 -69.29
CA GLY A 574 15.01 -11.11 -70.39
C GLY A 574 15.44 -12.08 -71.49
N GLY A 575 14.74 -13.20 -71.67
CA GLY A 575 15.10 -14.25 -72.63
C GLY A 575 16.23 -15.20 -72.16
N VAL A 576 16.72 -15.05 -70.93
CA VAL A 576 17.72 -15.92 -70.31
C VAL A 576 17.05 -16.80 -69.26
N VAL A 577 17.41 -18.09 -69.26
CA VAL A 577 16.96 -19.05 -68.25
C VAL A 577 17.87 -18.96 -67.03
N TYR A 578 17.27 -18.86 -65.85
CA TYR A 578 17.96 -18.88 -64.56
C TYR A 578 17.54 -20.13 -63.80
N TYR A 579 18.50 -20.85 -63.22
CA TYR A 579 18.21 -21.87 -62.23
C TYR A 579 18.05 -21.22 -60.86
N VAL A 580 16.99 -21.61 -60.15
CA VAL A 580 16.63 -21.06 -58.85
C VAL A 580 17.04 -22.05 -57.77
N THR A 581 17.85 -21.61 -56.82
CA THR A 581 18.21 -22.38 -55.63
C THR A 581 17.77 -21.66 -54.37
N TYR A 582 17.41 -22.46 -53.37
CA TYR A 582 16.88 -22.00 -52.09
C TYR A 582 17.82 -22.48 -50.99
N SER A 583 18.34 -21.57 -50.17
CA SER A 583 19.07 -21.90 -48.94
C SER A 583 18.22 -21.51 -47.75
N ASP A 584 17.93 -22.47 -46.88
CA ASP A 584 17.17 -22.27 -45.63
C ASP A 584 15.78 -21.64 -45.82
N CYS A 585 15.21 -21.71 -47.03
CA CYS A 585 13.92 -21.10 -47.38
C CYS A 585 12.72 -22.05 -47.21
N SER A 586 12.91 -23.20 -46.57
CA SER A 586 11.86 -24.20 -46.34
C SER A 586 11.82 -24.63 -44.87
N ALA A 587 10.61 -24.82 -44.35
CA ALA A 587 10.34 -25.16 -42.96
C ALA A 587 11.01 -24.21 -41.96
N ILE A 588 10.97 -22.90 -42.25
CA ILE A 588 11.54 -21.85 -41.40
C ILE A 588 10.66 -21.72 -40.16
N SER A 589 11.15 -22.21 -39.02
CA SER A 589 10.43 -22.08 -37.74
C SER A 589 10.74 -20.74 -37.10
N LEU A 590 9.72 -19.89 -36.94
CA LEU A 590 9.81 -18.62 -36.24
C LEU A 590 9.07 -18.71 -34.90
N GLY A 591 9.78 -18.40 -33.82
CA GLY A 591 9.24 -18.20 -32.48
C GLY A 591 8.78 -16.75 -32.25
N LEU A 592 8.11 -16.49 -31.12
CA LEU A 592 7.79 -15.12 -30.68
C LEU A 592 9.04 -14.25 -30.59
N GLY A 593 8.96 -13.01 -31.09
CA GLY A 593 10.08 -12.07 -31.21
C GLY A 593 11.25 -12.57 -32.06
N GLY A 594 11.08 -13.71 -32.75
CA GLY A 594 12.14 -14.39 -33.47
C GLY A 594 12.39 -13.79 -34.85
N SER A 595 13.64 -13.86 -35.30
CA SER A 595 14.04 -13.47 -36.65
C SER A 595 14.57 -14.66 -37.43
N GLY A 596 14.12 -14.83 -38.67
CA GLY A 596 14.68 -15.78 -39.63
C GLY A 596 15.37 -15.09 -40.81
N THR A 597 16.28 -15.80 -41.46
CA THR A 597 16.87 -15.40 -42.74
C THR A 597 16.88 -16.58 -43.70
N CYS A 598 16.64 -16.34 -44.99
CA CYS A 598 16.84 -17.34 -46.03
C CYS A 598 17.31 -16.69 -47.33
N THR A 599 17.91 -17.45 -48.24
CA THR A 599 18.47 -16.90 -49.48
C THR A 599 17.91 -17.60 -50.71
N VAL A 600 17.44 -16.82 -51.69
CA VAL A 600 17.07 -17.30 -53.03
C VAL A 600 18.16 -16.88 -54.02
N THR A 601 18.74 -17.82 -54.76
CA THR A 601 19.78 -17.52 -55.75
C THR A 601 19.33 -17.87 -57.16
N ASN A 602 19.51 -16.94 -58.11
CA ASN A 602 19.19 -17.16 -59.52
C ASN A 602 20.46 -17.15 -60.36
N THR A 603 20.77 -18.28 -61.00
CA THR A 603 22.00 -18.47 -61.78
C THR A 603 21.69 -18.62 -63.27
N ALA A 604 22.14 -17.67 -64.09
CA ALA A 604 21.95 -17.65 -65.53
C ALA A 604 22.58 -18.89 -66.20
N GLN A 605 21.89 -19.47 -67.20
CA GLN A 605 22.34 -20.66 -67.91
C GLN A 605 22.77 -20.37 -69.36
N PRO A 606 23.83 -21.04 -69.88
CA PRO A 606 24.26 -20.90 -71.28
C PRO A 606 23.21 -21.37 -72.31
N ALA A 607 23.22 -20.77 -73.51
CA ALA A 607 22.37 -21.17 -74.64
C ALA A 607 22.95 -22.35 -75.46
N SER A 608 22.10 -23.08 -76.20
CA SER A 608 22.47 -24.21 -77.08
C SER A 608 22.04 -24.00 -78.55
N PRO A 609 22.94 -23.65 -79.51
CA PRO A 609 22.60 -23.39 -80.93
C PRO A 609 22.72 -24.61 -81.90
N GLY A 610 22.13 -24.54 -83.12
CA GLY A 610 22.21 -25.56 -84.21
C GLY A 610 22.24 -24.99 -85.67
N ALA A 611 22.55 -25.80 -86.72
CA ALA A 611 22.81 -25.34 -88.14
C ALA A 611 22.54 -26.37 -89.30
N THR A 612 22.51 -25.93 -90.60
CA THR A 612 22.34 -26.72 -91.89
C THR A 612 23.08 -26.14 -93.15
N THR A 613 23.32 -26.90 -94.28
CA THR A 613 24.12 -26.52 -95.53
C THR A 613 23.61 -27.07 -96.93
N ALA A 614 24.11 -26.61 -98.12
CA ALA A 614 23.78 -27.07 -99.53
C ALA A 614 24.85 -26.79 -100.68
N GLN A 615 24.87 -27.50 -101.86
CA GLN A 615 25.89 -27.47 -103.00
C GLN A 615 25.38 -27.25 -104.49
N SER A 616 26.24 -26.90 -105.51
CA SER A 616 25.93 -26.72 -106.99
C SER A 616 27.17 -26.81 -107.97
N TRP A 617 27.00 -27.11 -109.30
CA TRP A 617 28.07 -27.34 -110.34
C TRP A 617 27.83 -26.69 -111.73
N VAL A 618 28.84 -26.59 -112.63
CA VAL A 618 28.75 -26.11 -114.05
C VAL A 618 29.60 -26.98 -115.01
N LEU A 619 29.08 -27.37 -116.19
CA LEU A 619 29.75 -28.26 -117.17
C LEU A 619 30.04 -27.60 -118.53
N HIS A 620 31.14 -27.97 -119.21
CA HIS A 620 31.62 -27.42 -120.50
C HIS A 620 32.06 -28.51 -121.51
N ASP A 621 32.12 -28.21 -122.81
CA ASP A 621 32.54 -29.09 -123.92
C ASP A 621 33.22 -28.36 -125.13
N SER A 622 33.85 -29.11 -126.05
CA SER A 622 34.52 -28.61 -127.26
C SER A 622 34.57 -29.60 -128.43
N VAL A 623 34.62 -29.10 -129.68
CA VAL A 623 34.65 -29.91 -130.91
C VAL A 623 35.72 -29.43 -131.90
N THR A 624 36.28 -30.37 -132.66
CA THR A 624 37.05 -30.12 -133.89
C THR A 624 36.44 -30.88 -135.08
N PHE A 625 36.06 -30.17 -136.14
CA PHE A 625 35.55 -30.78 -137.38
C PHE A 625 36.72 -31.12 -138.32
N THR A 626 36.70 -32.32 -138.90
CA THR A 626 37.70 -32.76 -139.88
C THR A 626 37.03 -33.02 -141.23
N GLY A 627 37.80 -32.92 -142.33
CA GLY A 627 37.28 -33.18 -143.68
C GLY A 627 36.39 -32.09 -144.30
N VAL A 628 36.29 -30.91 -143.67
CA VAL A 628 35.49 -29.78 -144.17
C VAL A 628 36.14 -29.21 -145.45
N ARG A 629 35.37 -29.16 -146.55
CA ARG A 629 35.78 -28.51 -147.80
C ARG A 629 35.62 -27.00 -147.68
N SER A 630 36.67 -26.25 -148.05
CA SER A 630 36.73 -24.80 -147.91
C SER A 630 36.10 -24.04 -149.09
N GLY A 631 35.69 -22.79 -148.84
CA GLY A 631 35.27 -21.84 -149.87
C GLY A 631 33.77 -21.79 -150.20
N ALA A 632 32.91 -22.43 -149.40
CA ALA A 632 31.46 -22.33 -149.56
C ALA A 632 30.97 -20.90 -149.21
N PRO A 633 30.13 -20.25 -150.03
CA PRO A 633 29.63 -18.90 -149.77
C PRO A 633 28.81 -18.76 -148.47
N ASN A 634 28.21 -19.86 -148.00
CA ASN A 634 27.35 -19.96 -146.82
C ASN A 634 27.96 -20.83 -145.71
N SER A 635 29.29 -20.86 -145.57
CA SER A 635 29.91 -21.63 -144.50
C SER A 635 29.46 -21.13 -143.12
N PRO A 636 29.00 -22.01 -142.22
CA PRO A 636 28.47 -21.62 -140.92
C PRO A 636 29.55 -20.97 -140.05
N THR A 637 29.18 -19.85 -139.41
CA THR A 637 30.07 -19.14 -138.47
C THR A 637 29.89 -19.59 -137.03
N GLN A 638 28.92 -20.47 -136.75
CA GLN A 638 28.58 -20.92 -135.40
C GLN A 638 28.23 -22.40 -135.37
N VAL A 639 28.42 -23.00 -134.21
CA VAL A 639 27.94 -24.35 -133.88
C VAL A 639 27.24 -24.33 -132.52
N THR A 640 26.28 -25.23 -132.35
CA THR A 640 25.51 -25.33 -131.11
C THR A 640 25.91 -26.59 -130.36
N PHE A 641 26.31 -26.41 -129.10
CA PHE A 641 26.45 -27.47 -128.11
C PHE A 641 25.17 -27.56 -127.29
N GLY A 642 24.65 -28.77 -127.10
CA GLY A 642 23.56 -29.03 -126.17
C GLY A 642 23.96 -30.14 -125.20
N LEU A 643 23.71 -29.92 -123.92
CA LEU A 643 23.88 -30.92 -122.87
C LEU A 643 22.56 -31.64 -122.64
N TYR A 644 22.56 -32.96 -122.71
CA TYR A 644 21.37 -33.81 -122.59
C TYR A 644 21.54 -34.80 -121.45
N THR A 645 20.43 -35.35 -120.96
CA THR A 645 20.45 -36.45 -119.97
C THR A 645 20.35 -37.83 -120.61
N ASP A 646 20.12 -37.90 -121.93
CA ASP A 646 19.97 -39.14 -122.67
C ASP A 646 21.09 -39.35 -123.68
N SER A 647 21.52 -40.61 -123.85
CA SER A 647 22.63 -40.98 -124.73
C SER A 647 22.34 -40.85 -126.23
N ALA A 648 21.08 -40.61 -126.61
CA ALA A 648 20.70 -40.33 -127.98
C ALA A 648 20.68 -38.81 -128.28
N CYS A 649 20.88 -37.96 -127.27
CA CYS A 649 20.71 -36.51 -127.29
C CYS A 649 19.43 -36.09 -128.02
N SER A 650 18.32 -36.68 -127.54
CA SER A 650 16.99 -36.56 -128.12
C SER A 650 16.07 -35.80 -127.16
N GLY A 651 15.28 -34.87 -127.70
CA GLY A 651 14.39 -34.01 -126.89
C GLY A 651 15.00 -32.64 -126.57
N SER A 652 14.62 -32.07 -125.43
CA SER A 652 15.10 -30.77 -124.97
C SER A 652 16.37 -30.92 -124.14
N PRO A 653 17.42 -30.16 -124.42
CA PRO A 653 18.65 -30.16 -123.63
C PRO A 653 18.46 -29.54 -122.24
N VAL A 654 19.29 -29.96 -121.29
CA VAL A 654 19.49 -29.35 -119.97
C VAL A 654 19.95 -27.90 -120.12
N GLY A 655 20.78 -27.64 -121.14
CA GLY A 655 21.15 -26.31 -121.59
C GLY A 655 21.85 -26.39 -122.94
N GLU A 656 21.78 -25.30 -123.71
CA GLU A 656 22.54 -25.17 -124.97
C GLU A 656 23.41 -23.93 -124.92
N GLU A 657 24.52 -24.00 -125.64
CA GLU A 657 25.37 -22.86 -125.92
C GLU A 657 25.74 -22.87 -127.40
N THR A 658 25.40 -21.78 -128.10
CA THR A 658 25.84 -21.57 -129.49
C THR A 658 27.06 -20.67 -129.47
N VAL A 659 28.14 -21.16 -130.08
CA VAL A 659 29.46 -20.51 -130.04
C VAL A 659 30.04 -20.37 -131.45
N ASP A 660 30.93 -19.41 -131.61
CA ASP A 660 31.55 -19.12 -132.90
C ASP A 660 32.50 -20.25 -133.34
N LEU A 661 32.38 -20.63 -134.62
CA LEU A 661 33.24 -21.61 -135.27
C LEU A 661 34.49 -20.91 -135.79
N THR A 662 35.62 -21.13 -135.12
CA THR A 662 36.91 -20.53 -135.52
C THR A 662 37.74 -21.54 -136.31
N GLY A 663 37.84 -21.33 -137.61
CA GLY A 663 38.40 -22.34 -138.52
C GLY A 663 37.51 -23.58 -138.54
N ASN A 664 38.00 -24.69 -137.98
CA ASN A 664 37.22 -25.93 -137.83
C ASN A 664 37.00 -26.31 -136.35
N GLN A 665 37.11 -25.38 -135.40
CA GLN A 665 37.01 -25.67 -133.95
C GLN A 665 36.04 -24.75 -133.22
N ALA A 666 35.42 -25.26 -132.15
CA ALA A 666 34.52 -24.51 -131.28
C ALA A 666 34.47 -25.12 -129.86
N ALA A 667 34.16 -24.31 -128.84
CA ALA A 667 34.02 -24.76 -127.44
C ALA A 667 33.03 -23.88 -126.66
N THR A 668 32.29 -24.47 -125.70
CA THR A 668 31.39 -23.75 -124.79
C THR A 668 32.17 -22.76 -123.90
N ALA A 669 31.67 -21.53 -123.74
CA ALA A 669 32.31 -20.47 -122.94
C ALA A 669 31.64 -20.27 -121.57
N THR A 670 30.31 -20.40 -121.49
CA THR A 670 29.53 -20.26 -120.24
C THR A 670 29.30 -21.63 -119.59
N GLY A 671 29.10 -22.67 -120.40
CA GLY A 671 28.74 -23.99 -119.92
C GLY A 671 27.30 -24.06 -119.43
N VAL A 672 26.92 -25.21 -118.86
CA VAL A 672 25.56 -25.49 -118.36
C VAL A 672 25.62 -25.72 -116.85
N THR A 673 24.88 -24.91 -116.07
CA THR A 673 24.82 -25.01 -114.60
C THR A 673 23.84 -26.09 -114.16
N ILE A 674 24.24 -26.89 -113.16
CA ILE A 674 23.43 -27.91 -112.50
C ILE A 674 23.28 -27.57 -111.01
N THR A 675 22.06 -27.25 -110.58
CA THR A 675 21.73 -26.89 -109.19
C THR A 675 21.01 -28.01 -108.44
N SER A 676 20.70 -29.11 -109.12
CA SER A 676 20.04 -30.28 -108.54
C SER A 676 20.54 -31.52 -109.26
N LEU A 677 21.22 -32.42 -108.54
CA LEU A 677 21.66 -33.70 -109.04
C LEU A 677 20.97 -34.83 -108.28
N THR A 678 20.64 -35.90 -108.97
CA THR A 678 20.56 -37.22 -108.35
C THR A 678 21.93 -37.92 -108.41
N PRO A 679 22.31 -38.72 -107.40
CA PRO A 679 23.58 -39.43 -107.42
C PRO A 679 23.72 -40.28 -108.70
N ASN A 680 24.83 -40.11 -109.42
CA ASN A 680 25.20 -40.79 -110.68
C ASN A 680 24.57 -40.24 -111.98
N ASP A 681 24.00 -39.03 -111.97
CA ASP A 681 23.54 -38.39 -113.19
C ASP A 681 24.66 -38.32 -114.24
N THR A 682 24.35 -38.84 -115.44
CA THR A 682 25.23 -38.82 -116.60
C THR A 682 24.62 -37.93 -117.66
N PHE A 683 25.39 -36.95 -118.11
CA PHE A 683 25.01 -36.01 -119.15
C PHE A 683 25.75 -36.31 -120.44
N TYR A 684 25.18 -35.93 -121.58
CA TYR A 684 25.68 -36.23 -122.92
C TYR A 684 25.75 -34.98 -123.77
N TRP A 685 26.85 -34.78 -124.49
CA TRP A 685 27.02 -33.61 -125.33
C TRP A 685 26.63 -33.90 -126.78
N LYS A 686 25.83 -32.99 -127.33
CA LYS A 686 25.50 -32.94 -128.75
C LYS A 686 26.08 -31.69 -129.36
N VAL A 687 26.81 -31.84 -130.45
CA VAL A 687 27.28 -30.70 -131.25
C VAL A 687 26.72 -30.73 -132.65
N VAL A 688 26.15 -29.60 -133.08
CA VAL A 688 25.52 -29.44 -134.40
C VAL A 688 26.27 -28.37 -135.18
N ARG A 689 26.86 -28.77 -136.31
CA ARG A 689 27.33 -27.87 -137.36
C ARG A 689 26.32 -27.88 -138.52
N PRO A 690 25.74 -26.73 -138.88
CA PRO A 690 24.85 -26.64 -140.05
C PRO A 690 25.53 -27.05 -141.36
N ALA A 691 24.71 -27.38 -142.37
CA ALA A 691 25.20 -27.62 -143.73
C ALA A 691 25.64 -26.31 -144.40
N ASP A 692 26.54 -26.41 -145.37
CA ASP A 692 26.83 -25.36 -146.34
C ASP A 692 26.81 -25.96 -147.75
N ASP A 693 27.04 -25.13 -148.78
CA ASP A 693 26.96 -25.56 -150.17
C ASP A 693 27.95 -26.70 -150.52
N TYR A 694 29.03 -26.86 -149.74
CA TYR A 694 30.07 -27.86 -150.00
C TYR A 694 30.08 -29.02 -148.99
N ASN A 695 29.44 -28.86 -147.84
CA ASN A 695 29.50 -29.77 -146.71
C ASN A 695 28.10 -30.04 -146.15
N ASN A 696 27.73 -31.30 -145.97
CA ASN A 696 26.50 -31.66 -145.26
C ASN A 696 26.58 -31.22 -143.78
N ALA A 697 25.42 -31.07 -143.15
CA ALA A 697 25.34 -30.82 -141.71
C ALA A 697 25.99 -31.99 -140.95
N VAL A 698 26.66 -31.65 -139.86
CA VAL A 698 27.28 -32.62 -138.96
C VAL A 698 26.57 -32.54 -137.63
N THR A 699 26.18 -33.69 -137.09
CA THR A 699 25.64 -33.81 -135.74
C THR A 699 26.32 -34.96 -135.05
N TYR A 700 26.97 -34.70 -133.93
CA TYR A 700 27.60 -35.71 -133.08
C TYR A 700 26.95 -35.68 -131.70
N CYS A 701 26.54 -36.84 -131.22
CA CYS A 701 26.16 -37.09 -129.84
C CYS A 701 26.85 -38.38 -129.43
N ASN A 702 28.05 -38.27 -128.88
CA ASN A 702 28.89 -39.45 -128.59
C ASN A 702 29.82 -39.27 -127.38
N GLU A 703 29.69 -38.17 -126.65
CA GLU A 703 30.46 -37.88 -125.44
C GLU A 703 29.54 -37.77 -124.23
N SER A 704 30.01 -38.20 -123.05
CA SER A 704 29.27 -38.12 -121.79
C SER A 704 30.13 -37.68 -120.60
N THR A 705 29.49 -37.07 -119.60
CA THR A 705 30.09 -36.60 -118.33
C THR A 705 29.22 -37.06 -117.16
N GLN A 706 29.81 -37.61 -116.09
CA GLN A 706 29.09 -38.03 -114.88
C GLN A 706 29.52 -37.21 -113.67
N ILE A 707 28.56 -36.75 -112.84
CA ILE A 707 28.84 -36.07 -111.57
C ILE A 707 28.41 -36.97 -110.39
N ILE A 708 29.27 -37.10 -109.38
CA ILE A 708 29.01 -37.82 -108.12
C ILE A 708 29.12 -36.81 -106.96
N ALA A 709 28.04 -36.62 -106.20
CA ALA A 709 27.94 -35.69 -105.07
C ALA A 709 27.51 -36.41 -103.77
N ASP A 710 28.03 -35.98 -102.63
CA ASP A 710 27.64 -36.43 -101.28
C ASP A 710 27.19 -35.21 -100.46
N ASP A 711 25.92 -35.21 -100.04
CA ASP A 711 25.26 -34.12 -99.28
C ASP A 711 24.77 -34.63 -97.91
N SER A 712 25.47 -35.58 -97.31
CA SER A 712 25.18 -36.04 -95.95
C SER A 712 25.99 -35.27 -94.90
N VAL A 713 25.29 -34.56 -94.01
CA VAL A 713 25.85 -34.05 -92.75
C VAL A 713 25.58 -35.12 -91.69
N ASN A 714 26.61 -35.73 -91.10
CA ASN A 714 26.48 -36.50 -89.86
C ASN A 714 26.73 -35.59 -88.66
#